data_AF-A0A817PQA5-F1
#
_entry.id   AF-A0A817PQA5-F1
#
_cell.length_a   1.000
_cell.length_b   1.000
_cell.length_c   1.000
_cell.angle_alpha   90.00
_cell.angle_beta   90.00
_cell.angle_gamma   90.00
#
_symmetry.space_group_name_H-M   'P 1'
#
loop_
_entity.id
_entity.type
_entity.pdbx_description
1 polymer ?
#
loop_
_entity_poly.entity_id
_entity_poly.type
_entity_poly.pdbx_seq_one_letter_code
_entity_poly.pdbx_strand_id
1 'polypeptide(L)'
;MYINILSHYTFLLLLYLSFIFCQRSPLQVEKDTAVYQLLNHYHHYAELNQLLNTWASNYTKLAQLFSIGQSNGDKELFVMRLTSPINTDNEDEHDEFQLLKPKFKWIANMHGDETVGREMMIALIYYLLLNSKSDSRINRLLSTTNIYIMPTMNPDGFEKSIEGSCETKTLETRGNLLSVDLNRDFPSQYEPLKRMDNGTSGDLFYGRQRETIAVMKWILKENFVLSANLHGGAVVASYPYDETIHHTDNTYGQSPDDSLFRFIARTYANKHLTMTKGQGCASEFPEGITNGAKWYDVAGGMQDFNYLHSNTFEITIELSCCKYPSSNDSNLEKEWDNNKEALITYMELSHLGIKGFIRDAQTRTAISGALIQVEGILHPVRSVRSGAYWRLLLPGLHNITVTASGYLPQTTYNVNVTNEKTSALRLDFDLQPGTQDISLSRQDISSRNKIYDALSNYTRKLMTNSRDEILNQLIEPSDKFQYHDYESMVKKLKQINQKYPSITSIYTIGKSVENRDLWVIIISDQPLIHEAGEPEVRYVANIHGDESVGRECLILFIEYLCLNYGKNDYITKLIDNVRIHIMPTMNPDGFEYEYKQTKHAVGDGRFNAKKIDLNQNFPHIELEQSSKKDEAIPKKEYNNNENNLDKFTKKQNQFQPEVQAAIHWSLIYPFVLSGNLHGGALVAQYPFDNRIKDSKIAESKSPDDATFKMLANSYSKAHTKMFEGNSCVIFRDGTTNGAAWRVIEGGMQDWSYVFTSDMELTIELGCDKYPDEKNLQNYWNGNKGALLAFITQGFIRDCPNGKLDKKKFLEVYEVFFPGGNPKNYCKYAFDTFDTNDDGTIDFSEFLLSVAATKGGDVDERLSMAFDLYDTSDDQQVDQKELTKMITAMYQLNGVADQGGNNSPKTRAAEITASLDVSGDRKLSKQEFIAGCKNDPYIRQILAPDA
;
A
#
# COMPACT_ATOMS: atom_id res chain seq x y z
N MET A 1 26.13 12.90 -78.79
CA MET A 1 24.94 12.60 -77.97
C MET A 1 25.26 11.98 -76.60
N TYR A 2 26.43 11.34 -76.39
CA TYR A 2 26.79 10.72 -75.10
C TYR A 2 27.41 11.66 -74.04
N ILE A 3 27.86 12.87 -74.40
CA ILE A 3 28.49 13.82 -73.45
C ILE A 3 27.46 14.70 -72.72
N ASN A 4 26.27 14.95 -73.32
CA ASN A 4 25.23 15.75 -72.68
C ASN A 4 24.37 14.98 -71.67
N ILE A 5 24.40 13.64 -71.71
CA ILE A 5 23.63 12.82 -70.77
C ILE A 5 24.37 12.70 -69.43
N LEU A 6 25.70 12.49 -69.45
CA LEU A 6 26.49 12.40 -68.21
C LEU A 6 26.49 13.71 -67.41
N SER A 7 26.55 14.87 -68.09
CA SER A 7 26.48 16.20 -67.47
C SER A 7 25.10 16.47 -66.83
N HIS A 8 24.01 16.01 -67.44
CA HIS A 8 22.66 16.21 -66.88
C HIS A 8 22.42 15.33 -65.65
N TYR A 9 22.88 14.08 -65.65
CA TYR A 9 22.74 13.20 -64.49
C TYR A 9 23.68 13.56 -63.33
N THR A 10 24.90 14.05 -63.59
CA THR A 10 25.76 14.59 -62.51
C THR A 10 25.24 15.91 -61.96
N PHE A 11 24.66 16.78 -62.80
CA PHE A 11 24.04 18.02 -62.34
C PHE A 11 22.73 17.78 -61.57
N LEU A 12 21.92 16.80 -61.97
CA LEU A 12 20.74 16.35 -61.23
C LEU A 12 21.13 15.63 -59.94
N LEU A 13 22.18 14.82 -59.92
CA LEU A 13 22.68 14.17 -58.70
C LEU A 13 23.27 15.21 -57.73
N LEU A 14 23.99 16.23 -58.23
CA LEU A 14 24.49 17.35 -57.43
C LEU A 14 23.36 18.27 -56.96
N LEU A 15 22.31 18.48 -57.74
CA LEU A 15 21.11 19.21 -57.34
C LEU A 15 20.27 18.43 -56.32
N TYR A 16 20.21 17.11 -56.45
CA TYR A 16 19.49 16.21 -55.54
C TYR A 16 20.27 16.05 -54.22
N LEU A 17 21.60 15.91 -54.29
CA LEU A 17 22.48 15.97 -53.12
C LEU A 17 22.46 17.37 -52.49
N SER A 18 22.46 18.45 -53.27
CA SER A 18 22.30 19.80 -52.71
C SER A 18 20.91 20.02 -52.14
N PHE A 19 19.83 19.44 -52.68
CA PHE A 19 18.49 19.53 -52.09
C PHE A 19 18.39 18.72 -50.78
N ILE A 20 19.04 17.55 -50.70
CA ILE A 20 19.10 16.73 -49.49
C ILE A 20 19.96 17.41 -48.41
N PHE A 21 21.08 18.05 -48.78
CA PHE A 21 21.93 18.78 -47.84
C PHE A 21 21.45 20.22 -47.54
N CYS A 22 20.60 20.82 -48.38
CA CYS A 22 20.11 22.20 -48.23
C CYS A 22 18.69 22.30 -47.62
N GLN A 23 18.13 21.19 -47.09
CA GLN A 23 16.90 21.21 -46.29
C GLN A 23 17.13 21.41 -44.79
N ARG A 24 18.37 21.38 -44.30
CA ARG A 24 18.68 21.82 -42.93
C ARG A 24 18.98 23.31 -42.94
N SER A 25 18.22 24.08 -42.18
CA SER A 25 18.57 25.48 -41.94
C SER A 25 19.96 25.57 -41.29
N PRO A 26 20.75 26.63 -41.54
CA PRO A 26 22.07 26.81 -40.91
C PRO A 26 22.03 26.65 -39.38
N LEU A 27 20.92 27.09 -38.78
CA LEU A 27 20.64 26.99 -37.35
C LEU A 27 20.46 25.53 -36.86
N GLN A 28 19.88 24.65 -37.67
CA GLN A 28 19.70 23.23 -37.32
C GLN A 28 21.04 22.49 -37.39
N VAL A 29 21.88 22.81 -38.39
CA VAL A 29 23.24 22.27 -38.51
C VAL A 29 24.10 22.66 -37.32
N GLU A 30 24.02 23.91 -36.86
CA GLU A 30 24.75 24.42 -35.69
C GLU A 30 24.30 23.72 -34.38
N LYS A 31 23.00 23.46 -34.22
CA LYS A 31 22.45 22.73 -33.06
C LYS A 31 22.81 21.26 -33.03
N ASP A 32 22.74 20.56 -34.16
CA ASP A 32 23.22 19.18 -34.27
C ASP A 32 24.72 19.12 -33.96
N THR A 33 25.50 20.10 -34.45
CA THR A 33 26.94 20.23 -34.15
C THR A 33 27.20 20.40 -32.65
N ALA A 34 26.36 21.13 -31.91
CA ALA A 34 26.50 21.30 -30.47
C ALA A 34 26.26 20.00 -29.68
N VAL A 35 25.34 19.14 -30.13
CA VAL A 35 25.12 17.81 -29.51
C VAL A 35 26.27 16.87 -29.83
N TYR A 36 26.81 16.89 -31.04
CA TYR A 36 28.00 16.09 -31.37
C TYR A 36 29.22 16.53 -30.57
N GLN A 37 29.42 17.84 -30.38
CA GLN A 37 30.48 18.36 -29.52
C GLN A 37 30.37 17.87 -28.07
N LEU A 38 29.14 17.77 -27.55
CA LEU A 38 28.88 17.20 -26.23
C LEU A 38 29.27 15.72 -26.18
N LEU A 39 29.03 14.96 -27.25
CA LEU A 39 29.29 13.53 -27.35
C LEU A 39 30.74 13.16 -27.72
N ASN A 40 31.68 14.11 -27.66
CA ASN A 40 33.10 13.85 -27.96
C ASN A 40 33.84 13.09 -26.85
N HIS A 41 33.30 13.04 -25.64
CA HIS A 41 33.86 12.32 -24.50
C HIS A 41 32.75 11.88 -23.53
N TYR A 42 33.12 11.03 -22.57
CA TYR A 42 32.21 10.57 -21.51
C TYR A 42 32.20 11.54 -20.32
N HIS A 43 31.00 11.83 -19.80
CA HIS A 43 30.84 12.79 -18.71
C HIS A 43 30.90 12.11 -17.35
N HIS A 44 32.04 12.27 -16.66
CA HIS A 44 32.21 11.86 -15.26
C HIS A 44 31.27 12.63 -14.33
N TYR A 45 31.00 12.07 -13.15
CA TYR A 45 29.97 12.55 -12.23
C TYR A 45 30.08 14.04 -11.89
N ALA A 46 31.29 14.55 -11.67
CA ALA A 46 31.50 15.97 -11.37
C ALA A 46 31.10 16.88 -12.55
N GLU A 47 31.45 16.48 -13.77
CA GLU A 47 31.11 17.21 -15.00
C GLU A 47 29.61 17.11 -15.30
N LEU A 48 29.03 15.91 -15.19
CA LEU A 48 27.59 15.71 -15.32
C LEU A 48 26.80 16.59 -14.35
N ASN A 49 27.21 16.64 -13.08
CA ASN A 49 26.60 17.48 -12.06
C ASN A 49 26.65 18.97 -12.46
N GLN A 50 27.79 19.43 -12.95
CA GLN A 50 27.95 20.82 -13.42
C GLN A 50 27.04 21.11 -14.62
N LEU A 51 26.96 20.21 -15.60
CA LEU A 51 26.10 20.36 -16.77
C LEU A 51 24.62 20.44 -16.39
N LEU A 52 24.13 19.49 -15.59
CA LEU A 52 22.73 19.45 -15.17
C LEU A 52 22.33 20.71 -14.40
N ASN A 53 23.17 21.17 -13.45
CA ASN A 53 22.91 22.40 -12.72
C ASN A 53 22.91 23.63 -13.64
N THR A 54 23.84 23.68 -14.60
CA THR A 54 23.92 24.77 -15.58
C THR A 54 22.69 24.81 -16.49
N TRP A 55 22.18 23.66 -16.93
CA TRP A 55 20.98 23.61 -17.75
C TRP A 55 19.72 23.96 -16.95
N ALA A 56 19.58 23.47 -15.71
CA ALA A 56 18.47 23.85 -14.84
C ALA A 56 18.44 25.36 -14.56
N SER A 57 19.60 25.98 -14.36
CA SER A 57 19.71 27.43 -14.12
C SER A 57 19.49 28.27 -15.37
N ASN A 58 19.92 27.79 -16.55
CA ASN A 58 19.72 28.51 -17.82
C ASN A 58 18.29 28.36 -18.37
N TYR A 59 17.60 27.27 -18.05
CA TYR A 59 16.28 26.93 -18.58
C TYR A 59 15.23 26.78 -17.46
N THR A 60 15.22 27.69 -16.48
CA THR A 60 14.37 27.61 -15.26
C THR A 60 12.87 27.40 -15.49
N LYS A 61 12.32 27.81 -16.63
CA LYS A 61 10.90 27.60 -16.97
C LYS A 61 10.60 26.22 -17.56
N LEU A 62 11.62 25.51 -18.04
CA LEU A 62 11.51 24.24 -18.75
C LEU A 62 12.14 23.09 -18.00
N ALA A 63 13.19 23.36 -17.21
CA ALA A 63 14.05 22.37 -16.58
C ALA A 63 14.06 22.51 -15.07
N GLN A 64 13.83 21.41 -14.37
CA GLN A 64 13.91 21.31 -12.92
C GLN A 64 14.79 20.12 -12.55
N LEU A 65 15.94 20.40 -11.94
CA LEU A 65 16.84 19.38 -11.40
C LEU A 65 16.51 19.10 -9.94
N PHE A 66 16.43 17.83 -9.58
CA PHE A 66 16.31 17.39 -8.19
C PHE A 66 16.99 16.04 -8.01
N SER A 67 17.30 15.69 -6.77
CA SER A 67 17.79 14.37 -6.40
C SER A 67 16.67 13.53 -5.80
N ILE A 68 16.67 12.23 -6.10
CA ILE A 68 15.73 11.27 -5.49
C ILE A 68 16.36 10.49 -4.32
N GLY A 69 17.65 10.70 -4.06
CA GLY A 69 18.42 9.99 -3.06
C GLY A 69 19.91 9.99 -3.39
N GLN A 70 20.69 9.29 -2.59
CA GLN A 70 22.13 9.16 -2.80
C GLN A 70 22.50 7.69 -3.02
N SER A 71 23.48 7.47 -3.89
CA SER A 71 24.17 6.20 -4.06
C SER A 71 24.95 5.79 -2.80
N ASN A 72 25.47 4.56 -2.79
CA ASN A 72 26.29 4.05 -1.70
C ASN A 72 27.62 4.83 -1.53
N GLY A 73 28.09 5.51 -2.57
CA GLY A 73 29.26 6.42 -2.55
C GLY A 73 28.90 7.88 -2.35
N ASP A 74 27.73 8.16 -1.78
CA ASP A 74 27.21 9.50 -1.45
C ASP A 74 27.13 10.46 -2.65
N LYS A 75 26.99 9.91 -3.88
CA LYS A 75 26.66 10.68 -5.09
C LYS A 75 25.15 10.78 -5.24
N GLU A 76 24.65 11.99 -5.47
CA GLU A 76 23.25 12.28 -5.75
C GLU A 76 22.74 11.57 -7.00
N LEU A 77 21.53 11.04 -6.90
CA LEU A 77 20.80 10.40 -8.00
C LEU A 77 19.91 11.45 -8.67
N PHE A 78 20.53 12.21 -9.55
CA PHE A 78 19.90 13.36 -10.20
C PHE A 78 18.87 12.95 -11.26
N VAL A 79 17.75 13.68 -11.25
CA VAL A 79 16.69 13.61 -12.25
C VAL A 79 16.43 15.00 -12.80
N MET A 80 16.45 15.12 -14.12
CA MET A 80 16.03 16.32 -14.84
C MET A 80 14.58 16.18 -15.27
N ARG A 81 13.69 16.99 -14.69
CA ARG A 81 12.30 17.13 -15.18
C ARG A 81 12.25 18.22 -16.25
N LEU A 82 11.71 17.85 -17.41
CA LEU A 82 11.53 18.71 -18.58
C LEU A 82 10.05 18.80 -18.95
N THR A 83 9.48 20.01 -18.93
CA THR A 83 8.10 20.27 -19.35
C THR A 83 7.91 21.75 -19.64
N SER A 84 7.02 22.08 -20.58
CA SER A 84 6.69 23.47 -20.90
C SER A 84 5.39 23.90 -20.20
N PRO A 85 5.35 25.07 -19.56
CA PRO A 85 4.10 25.67 -19.10
C PRO A 85 3.23 26.01 -20.31
N ILE A 86 1.93 25.81 -20.20
CA ILE A 86 1.00 26.09 -21.30
C ILE A 86 0.73 27.60 -21.31
N ASN A 87 0.70 28.21 -22.50
CA ASN A 87 0.18 29.56 -22.65
C ASN A 87 -1.29 29.45 -23.07
N THR A 88 -2.20 29.30 -22.11
CA THR A 88 -3.65 29.50 -22.32
C THR A 88 -4.08 30.74 -21.56
N ASP A 89 -4.98 31.54 -22.15
CA ASP A 89 -5.57 32.71 -21.48
C ASP A 89 -6.75 32.31 -20.54
N ASN A 90 -7.09 31.02 -20.50
CA ASN A 90 -8.16 30.43 -19.70
C ASN A 90 -7.55 29.55 -18.59
N GLU A 91 -7.75 29.94 -17.33
CA GLU A 91 -7.15 29.30 -16.14
C GLU A 91 -7.73 27.89 -15.87
N ASP A 92 -9.02 27.66 -16.08
CA ASP A 92 -9.65 26.35 -15.81
C ASP A 92 -9.20 25.27 -16.82
N GLU A 93 -9.08 25.64 -18.10
CA GLU A 93 -8.52 24.75 -19.13
C GLU A 93 -7.01 24.52 -18.93
N HIS A 94 -6.32 25.48 -18.30
CA HIS A 94 -4.91 25.35 -17.97
C HIS A 94 -4.69 24.20 -16.98
N ASP A 95 -5.46 24.19 -15.88
CA ASP A 95 -5.27 23.24 -14.79
C ASP A 95 -5.67 21.81 -15.18
N GLU A 96 -6.80 21.62 -15.87
CA GLU A 96 -7.19 20.28 -16.34
C GLU A 96 -6.16 19.68 -17.30
N PHE A 97 -5.64 20.50 -18.22
CA PHE A 97 -4.64 20.03 -19.18
C PHE A 97 -3.35 19.63 -18.48
N GLN A 98 -2.86 20.43 -17.52
CA GLN A 98 -1.66 20.11 -16.75
C GLN A 98 -1.82 18.79 -15.99
N LEU A 99 -2.99 18.56 -15.39
CA LEU A 99 -3.31 17.35 -14.63
C LEU A 99 -3.42 16.10 -15.52
N LEU A 100 -3.72 16.24 -16.81
CA LEU A 100 -3.78 15.13 -17.79
C LEU A 100 -2.51 14.95 -18.63
N LYS A 101 -1.43 15.70 -18.36
CA LYS A 101 -0.13 15.46 -18.97
C LYS A 101 0.45 14.14 -18.45
N PRO A 102 0.63 13.10 -19.29
CA PRO A 102 1.25 11.87 -18.84
C PRO A 102 2.66 12.15 -18.33
N LYS A 103 3.02 11.45 -17.26
CA LYS A 103 4.39 11.43 -16.74
C LYS A 103 5.15 10.29 -17.40
N PHE A 104 6.26 10.63 -18.02
CA PHE A 104 7.16 9.71 -18.70
C PHE A 104 8.53 9.73 -18.02
N LYS A 105 9.21 8.58 -17.90
CA LYS A 105 10.60 8.55 -17.41
C LYS A 105 11.57 7.74 -18.27
N TRP A 106 12.80 8.26 -18.39
CA TRP A 106 13.98 7.52 -18.84
C TRP A 106 14.92 7.27 -17.66
N ILE A 107 15.43 6.04 -17.55
CA ILE A 107 16.50 5.69 -16.61
C ILE A 107 17.63 5.05 -17.41
N ALA A 108 18.87 5.43 -17.13
CA ALA A 108 20.03 4.84 -17.78
C ALA A 108 21.13 4.49 -16.78
N ASN A 109 22.07 3.64 -17.24
CA ASN A 109 23.31 3.35 -16.54
C ASN A 109 23.06 2.86 -15.11
N MET A 110 22.10 1.94 -14.97
CA MET A 110 21.93 1.15 -13.74
C MET A 110 23.06 0.11 -13.60
N HIS A 111 23.58 -0.36 -14.74
CA HIS A 111 24.86 -1.02 -14.81
C HIS A 111 25.94 -0.01 -15.17
N GLY A 112 26.94 0.14 -14.30
CA GLY A 112 27.95 1.19 -14.40
C GLY A 112 28.77 1.12 -15.69
N ASP A 113 29.02 -0.10 -16.18
CA ASP A 113 29.79 -0.39 -17.39
C ASP A 113 28.98 -0.28 -18.69
N GLU A 114 27.66 -0.07 -18.60
CA GLU A 114 26.76 0.11 -19.74
C GLU A 114 26.50 1.60 -19.97
N THR A 115 27.41 2.23 -20.70
CA THR A 115 27.59 3.69 -20.66
C THR A 115 26.91 4.44 -21.79
N VAL A 116 26.54 3.77 -22.88
CA VAL A 116 25.89 4.42 -24.04
C VAL A 116 24.58 5.09 -23.60
N GLY A 117 23.74 4.39 -22.82
CA GLY A 117 22.48 4.94 -22.33
C GLY A 117 22.65 6.23 -21.53
N ARG A 118 23.71 6.33 -20.71
CA ARG A 118 24.04 7.53 -19.94
C ARG A 118 24.21 8.74 -20.85
N GLU A 119 25.08 8.60 -21.85
CA GLU A 119 25.39 9.69 -22.78
C GLU A 119 24.21 10.03 -23.70
N MET A 120 23.40 9.02 -24.08
CA MET A 120 22.15 9.27 -24.80
C MET A 120 21.16 10.10 -23.99
N MET A 121 21.08 9.90 -22.67
CA MET A 121 20.23 10.71 -21.80
C MET A 121 20.76 12.13 -21.62
N ILE A 122 22.07 12.30 -21.49
CA ILE A 122 22.71 13.62 -21.43
C ILE A 122 22.47 14.40 -22.73
N ALA A 123 22.70 13.76 -23.88
CA ALA A 123 22.43 14.34 -25.19
C ALA A 123 20.94 14.63 -25.40
N LEU A 124 20.04 13.75 -24.96
CA LEU A 124 18.60 13.95 -25.07
C LEU A 124 18.13 15.17 -24.28
N ILE A 125 18.60 15.33 -23.02
CA ILE A 125 18.29 16.53 -22.22
C ILE A 125 18.71 17.79 -23.00
N TYR A 126 19.96 17.83 -23.47
CA TYR A 126 20.47 18.99 -24.17
C TYR A 126 19.73 19.25 -25.49
N TYR A 127 19.45 18.20 -26.26
CA TYR A 127 18.71 18.28 -27.52
C TYR A 127 17.28 18.84 -27.32
N LEU A 128 16.57 18.37 -26.31
CA LEU A 128 15.22 18.86 -25.98
C LEU A 128 15.25 20.34 -25.61
N LEU A 129 16.23 20.76 -24.81
CA LEU A 129 16.39 22.17 -24.41
C LEU A 129 16.72 23.08 -25.59
N LEU A 130 17.70 22.69 -26.42
CA LEU A 130 18.13 23.45 -27.60
C LEU A 130 17.01 23.62 -28.64
N ASN A 131 16.16 22.60 -28.78
CA ASN A 131 15.11 22.57 -29.80
C ASN A 131 13.72 22.98 -29.29
N SER A 132 13.56 23.20 -27.98
CA SER A 132 12.30 23.56 -27.32
C SER A 132 11.51 24.71 -27.96
N LYS A 133 12.19 25.66 -28.59
CA LYS A 133 11.58 26.84 -29.26
C LYS A 133 11.52 26.75 -30.79
N SER A 134 12.38 25.95 -31.42
CA SER A 134 12.55 25.95 -32.88
C SER A 134 11.95 24.74 -33.58
N ASP A 135 11.80 23.62 -32.86
CA ASP A 135 11.24 22.38 -33.39
C ASP A 135 9.83 22.20 -32.84
N SER A 136 8.85 22.14 -33.74
CA SER A 136 7.43 22.04 -33.37
C SER A 136 7.07 20.68 -32.76
N ARG A 137 7.76 19.59 -33.13
CA ARG A 137 7.57 18.26 -32.53
C ARG A 137 8.07 18.26 -31.10
N ILE A 138 9.26 18.82 -30.86
CA ILE A 138 9.86 18.91 -29.51
C ILE A 138 9.06 19.86 -28.63
N ASN A 139 8.66 21.01 -29.16
CA ASN A 139 7.82 21.95 -28.44
C ASN A 139 6.50 21.29 -28.00
N ARG A 140 5.83 20.57 -28.92
CA ARG A 140 4.61 19.81 -28.63
C ARG A 140 4.85 18.72 -27.58
N LEU A 141 5.96 17.98 -27.68
CA LEU A 141 6.29 16.94 -26.71
C LEU A 141 6.46 17.54 -25.30
N LEU A 142 7.24 18.61 -25.17
CA LEU A 142 7.44 19.30 -23.89
C LEU A 142 6.16 19.96 -23.37
N SER A 143 5.27 20.45 -24.23
CA SER A 143 4.02 21.06 -23.80
C SER A 143 2.97 20.04 -23.39
N THR A 144 3.05 18.80 -23.84
CA THR A 144 2.04 17.75 -23.60
C THR A 144 2.48 16.67 -22.61
N THR A 145 3.77 16.56 -22.29
CA THR A 145 4.32 15.48 -21.45
C THR A 145 5.14 16.06 -20.29
N ASN A 146 5.04 15.44 -19.11
CA ASN A 146 6.02 15.63 -18.04
C ASN A 146 7.14 14.59 -18.21
N ILE A 147 8.30 15.02 -18.73
CA ILE A 147 9.42 14.12 -19.05
C ILE A 147 10.42 14.15 -17.90
N TYR A 148 10.80 12.98 -17.38
CA TYR A 148 11.80 12.85 -16.33
C TYR A 148 12.97 12.03 -16.87
N ILE A 149 14.20 12.54 -16.77
CA ILE A 149 15.39 11.87 -17.29
C ILE A 149 16.39 11.70 -16.16
N MET A 150 16.71 10.44 -15.85
CA MET A 150 17.81 10.05 -14.96
C MET A 150 18.97 9.51 -15.81
N PRO A 151 20.04 10.31 -16.04
CA PRO A 151 21.17 9.85 -16.84
C PRO A 151 21.94 8.69 -16.21
N THR A 152 21.93 8.58 -14.88
CA THR A 152 22.69 7.56 -14.16
C THR A 152 21.98 7.13 -12.89
N MET A 153 21.59 5.86 -12.83
CA MET A 153 21.14 5.23 -11.59
C MET A 153 22.33 4.71 -10.76
N ASN A 154 23.43 4.33 -11.41
CA ASN A 154 24.63 3.79 -10.75
C ASN A 154 25.89 4.64 -11.04
N PRO A 155 25.97 5.86 -10.49
CA PRO A 155 27.13 6.72 -10.71
C PRO A 155 28.42 6.13 -10.13
N ASP A 156 28.34 5.28 -9.09
CA ASP A 156 29.52 4.65 -8.48
C ASP A 156 30.17 3.59 -9.37
N GLY A 157 29.38 2.72 -9.99
CA GLY A 157 29.87 1.72 -10.94
C GLY A 157 30.46 2.36 -12.19
N PHE A 158 29.86 3.45 -12.67
CA PHE A 158 30.38 4.21 -13.82
C PHE A 158 31.80 4.73 -13.58
N GLU A 159 32.07 5.35 -12.43
CA GLU A 159 33.40 5.89 -12.11
C GLU A 159 34.50 4.80 -12.00
N LYS A 160 34.12 3.54 -11.80
CA LYS A 160 35.05 2.40 -11.79
C LYS A 160 35.23 1.75 -13.16
N SER A 161 34.34 2.05 -14.10
CA SER A 161 34.32 1.43 -15.42
C SER A 161 35.38 2.00 -16.34
N ILE A 162 35.82 1.20 -17.32
CA ILE A 162 36.96 1.55 -18.19
C ILE A 162 36.48 1.69 -19.63
N GLU A 163 36.70 2.87 -20.20
CA GLU A 163 36.39 3.15 -21.61
C GLU A 163 37.07 2.15 -22.55
N GLY A 164 36.35 1.70 -23.57
CA GLY A 164 36.79 0.68 -24.52
C GLY A 164 36.54 -0.76 -24.08
N SER A 165 36.01 -0.98 -22.86
CA SER A 165 35.63 -2.32 -22.40
C SER A 165 34.25 -2.70 -22.94
N CYS A 166 34.22 -3.52 -23.98
CA CYS A 166 32.95 -3.98 -24.57
C CYS A 166 32.21 -5.05 -23.78
N GLU A 167 32.89 -5.77 -22.90
CA GLU A 167 32.34 -6.87 -22.11
C GLU A 167 32.45 -6.56 -20.61
N THR A 168 31.51 -7.06 -19.81
CA THR A 168 31.60 -6.99 -18.35
C THR A 168 32.73 -7.91 -17.87
N LYS A 169 33.76 -7.34 -17.25
CA LYS A 169 34.88 -8.12 -16.68
C LYS A 169 34.68 -8.42 -15.20
N THR A 170 34.04 -7.53 -14.46
CA THR A 170 33.84 -7.66 -13.00
C THR A 170 32.52 -7.03 -12.56
N LEU A 171 31.92 -7.56 -11.49
CA LEU A 171 30.76 -6.93 -10.82
C LEU A 171 31.09 -5.57 -10.19
N GLU A 172 32.36 -5.23 -10.01
CA GLU A 172 32.77 -3.91 -9.49
C GLU A 172 32.50 -2.77 -10.48
N THR A 173 32.45 -3.08 -11.78
CA THR A 173 32.19 -2.09 -12.85
C THR A 173 30.71 -2.08 -13.25
N ARG A 174 30.09 -3.27 -13.31
CA ARG A 174 28.66 -3.43 -13.57
C ARG A 174 27.78 -3.02 -12.38
N GLY A 175 28.06 -3.59 -11.22
CA GLY A 175 27.28 -3.38 -10.00
C GLY A 175 27.53 -2.01 -9.36
N ASN A 176 26.82 -1.73 -8.27
CA ASN A 176 27.00 -0.48 -7.53
C ASN A 176 28.32 -0.45 -6.74
N LEU A 177 28.52 0.53 -5.84
CA LEU A 177 29.75 0.63 -5.04
C LEU A 177 30.10 -0.67 -4.31
N LEU A 178 29.09 -1.41 -3.85
CA LEU A 178 29.18 -2.68 -3.14
C LEU A 178 29.19 -3.91 -4.06
N SER A 179 29.32 -3.72 -5.37
CA SER A 179 29.32 -4.77 -6.41
C SER A 179 28.00 -5.55 -6.48
N VAL A 180 26.89 -4.94 -6.08
CA VAL A 180 25.55 -5.51 -6.22
C VAL A 180 24.98 -5.13 -7.58
N ASP A 181 24.46 -6.11 -8.32
CA ASP A 181 23.72 -5.86 -9.57
C ASP A 181 22.35 -5.25 -9.23
N LEU A 182 22.19 -3.96 -9.52
CA LEU A 182 20.95 -3.22 -9.23
C LEU A 182 19.74 -3.78 -9.99
N ASN A 183 19.94 -4.46 -11.12
CA ASN A 183 18.86 -5.09 -11.89
C ASN A 183 18.58 -6.53 -11.43
N ARG A 184 19.04 -6.90 -10.23
CA ARG A 184 18.67 -8.11 -9.48
C ARG A 184 18.29 -7.79 -8.03
N ASP A 185 18.09 -6.50 -7.75
CA ASP A 185 17.92 -5.96 -6.40
C ASP A 185 16.50 -5.46 -6.14
N PHE A 186 15.65 -5.37 -7.17
CA PHE A 186 14.23 -5.10 -7.00
C PHE A 186 13.49 -6.35 -6.47
N PRO A 187 12.31 -6.20 -5.84
CA PRO A 187 11.44 -7.33 -5.53
C PRO A 187 11.09 -8.12 -6.80
N SER A 188 11.35 -9.43 -6.79
CA SER A 188 10.83 -10.36 -7.78
C SER A 188 9.37 -10.70 -7.47
N GLN A 189 8.60 -11.00 -8.51
CA GLN A 189 7.20 -11.40 -8.41
C GLN A 189 7.04 -12.84 -7.88
N TYR A 190 8.09 -13.67 -7.98
CA TYR A 190 8.07 -15.08 -7.58
C TYR A 190 8.98 -15.37 -6.38
N GLU A 191 9.98 -14.53 -6.10
CA GLU A 191 10.81 -14.68 -4.91
C GLU A 191 10.18 -14.02 -3.67
N PRO A 192 10.09 -14.75 -2.54
CA PRO A 192 9.77 -14.14 -1.25
C PRO A 192 10.78 -13.03 -0.90
N LEU A 193 10.31 -11.94 -0.29
CA LEU A 193 11.19 -10.83 0.14
C LEU A 193 12.39 -11.36 0.95
N LYS A 194 13.62 -10.94 0.55
CA LYS A 194 14.90 -11.41 1.13
C LYS A 194 14.86 -11.31 2.66
N ARG A 195 15.09 -12.44 3.33
CA ARG A 195 15.14 -12.54 4.79
C ARG A 195 16.38 -11.81 5.31
N MET A 196 16.23 -11.09 6.42
CA MET A 196 17.36 -10.50 7.12
C MET A 196 18.33 -11.58 7.66
N ASP A 197 19.62 -11.28 7.85
CA ASP A 197 20.62 -12.21 8.46
C ASP A 197 20.19 -12.71 9.87
N ASN A 198 19.20 -12.05 10.48
CA ASN A 198 18.58 -12.38 11.76
C ASN A 198 17.19 -13.07 11.64
N GLY A 199 16.76 -13.47 10.43
CA GLY A 199 15.57 -14.28 10.17
C GLY A 199 14.21 -13.55 10.17
N THR A 200 14.12 -12.22 10.08
CA THR A 200 12.85 -11.49 9.88
C THR A 200 12.47 -11.40 8.40
N SER A 201 11.17 -11.37 8.05
CA SER A 201 10.69 -11.13 6.68
C SER A 201 11.05 -9.71 6.25
N GLY A 202 11.76 -9.53 5.12
CA GLY A 202 12.20 -8.21 4.67
C GLY A 202 11.03 -7.29 4.27
N ASP A 203 11.11 -6.00 4.60
CA ASP A 203 10.34 -4.91 4.00
C ASP A 203 10.58 -4.88 2.45
N LEU A 204 9.64 -4.32 1.68
CA LEU A 204 9.79 -4.05 0.24
C LEU A 204 11.12 -3.35 -0.06
N PHE A 205 11.62 -2.51 0.85
CA PHE A 205 12.92 -1.84 0.74
C PHE A 205 14.08 -2.57 1.42
N TYR A 206 13.82 -3.59 2.22
CA TYR A 206 14.85 -4.25 3.02
C TYR A 206 15.90 -4.98 2.17
N GLY A 207 17.16 -4.91 2.60
CA GLY A 207 18.27 -5.65 2.00
C GLY A 207 18.69 -5.12 0.61
N ARG A 208 18.11 -4.00 0.19
CA ARG A 208 18.33 -3.39 -1.12
C ARG A 208 19.32 -2.24 -1.03
N GLN A 209 19.93 -1.95 -2.15
CA GLN A 209 20.90 -0.87 -2.29
C GLN A 209 20.21 0.49 -2.21
N ARG A 210 20.97 1.52 -1.81
CA ARG A 210 20.40 2.87 -1.65
C ARG A 210 19.83 3.40 -2.96
N GLU A 211 20.49 3.07 -4.08
CA GLU A 211 20.04 3.40 -5.43
C GLU A 211 18.68 2.77 -5.73
N THR A 212 18.54 1.47 -5.47
CA THR A 212 17.29 0.72 -5.65
C THR A 212 16.15 1.32 -4.84
N ILE A 213 16.37 1.57 -3.54
CA ILE A 213 15.35 2.13 -2.64
C ILE A 213 14.90 3.52 -3.11
N ALA A 214 15.83 4.37 -3.52
CA ALA A 214 15.53 5.71 -4.02
C ALA A 214 14.63 5.65 -5.27
N VAL A 215 14.96 4.78 -6.22
CA VAL A 215 14.18 4.60 -7.46
C VAL A 215 12.81 3.98 -7.16
N MET A 216 12.70 2.99 -6.27
CA MET A 216 11.42 2.39 -5.88
C MET A 216 10.48 3.43 -5.28
N LYS A 217 10.96 4.25 -4.34
CA LYS A 217 10.17 5.35 -3.74
C LYS A 217 9.73 6.36 -4.77
N TRP A 218 10.59 6.66 -5.74
CA TRP A 218 10.28 7.59 -6.82
C TRP A 218 9.19 7.07 -7.77
N ILE A 219 9.26 5.79 -8.16
CA ILE A 219 8.25 5.13 -9.00
C ILE A 219 6.86 5.17 -8.34
N LEU A 220 6.78 4.75 -7.08
CA LEU A 220 5.52 4.70 -6.33
C LEU A 220 4.90 6.09 -6.08
N LYS A 221 5.75 7.10 -5.90
CA LYS A 221 5.31 8.47 -5.62
C LYS A 221 4.75 9.17 -6.87
N GLU A 222 5.43 9.05 -8.00
CA GLU A 222 5.12 9.89 -9.16
C GLU A 222 3.98 9.35 -10.02
N ASN A 223 3.70 8.03 -9.99
CA ASN A 223 2.71 7.36 -10.84
C ASN A 223 2.96 7.62 -12.33
N PHE A 224 4.08 7.12 -12.85
CA PHE A 224 4.41 7.23 -14.27
C PHE A 224 3.45 6.42 -15.13
N VAL A 225 3.32 6.82 -16.41
CA VAL A 225 2.50 6.12 -17.40
C VAL A 225 3.36 5.16 -18.21
N LEU A 226 4.46 5.68 -18.76
CA LEU A 226 5.37 4.94 -19.63
C LEU A 226 6.82 5.23 -19.22
N SER A 227 7.65 4.21 -19.37
CA SER A 227 9.05 4.25 -19.02
C SER A 227 9.90 3.36 -19.92
N ALA A 228 11.20 3.60 -19.92
CA ALA A 228 12.17 2.60 -20.33
C ALA A 228 13.51 2.79 -19.62
N ASN A 229 14.18 1.67 -19.37
CA ASN A 229 15.53 1.62 -18.83
C ASN A 229 16.54 1.22 -19.91
N LEU A 230 17.71 1.88 -19.94
CA LEU A 230 18.69 1.76 -21.01
C LEU A 230 19.94 0.99 -20.59
N HIS A 231 20.31 0.01 -21.40
CA HIS A 231 21.36 -0.98 -21.18
C HIS A 231 22.32 -1.12 -22.37
N GLY A 232 23.37 -1.92 -22.18
CA GLY A 232 24.32 -2.30 -23.22
C GLY A 232 24.78 -3.75 -23.07
N GLY A 233 25.22 -4.33 -24.18
CA GLY A 233 25.61 -5.73 -24.32
C GLY A 233 24.83 -6.45 -25.43
N ALA A 234 23.68 -5.91 -25.81
CA ALA A 234 22.91 -6.35 -26.97
C ALA A 234 22.35 -5.17 -27.78
N VAL A 235 21.61 -5.47 -28.85
CA VAL A 235 20.81 -4.48 -29.59
C VAL A 235 19.40 -5.03 -29.77
N VAL A 236 18.52 -4.77 -28.80
CA VAL A 236 17.15 -5.31 -28.73
C VAL A 236 16.30 -4.49 -27.76
N ALA A 237 15.01 -4.37 -28.04
CA ALA A 237 14.02 -3.92 -27.05
C ALA A 237 13.38 -5.13 -26.35
N SER A 238 13.78 -5.36 -25.10
CA SER A 238 13.22 -6.39 -24.21
C SER A 238 11.96 -5.87 -23.53
N TYR A 239 10.95 -6.72 -23.31
CA TYR A 239 9.69 -6.35 -22.67
C TYR A 239 9.18 -7.41 -21.69
N PRO A 240 8.31 -7.03 -20.73
CA PRO A 240 7.80 -7.92 -19.70
C PRO A 240 7.11 -9.20 -20.20
N TYR A 241 7.10 -10.25 -19.39
CA TYR A 241 7.85 -10.37 -18.12
C TYR A 241 9.31 -10.77 -18.36
N ASP A 242 10.17 -10.30 -17.46
CA ASP A 242 11.60 -10.61 -17.38
C ASP A 242 11.85 -11.97 -16.68
N GLU A 243 10.90 -12.44 -15.87
CA GLU A 243 11.00 -13.73 -15.16
C GLU A 243 9.77 -14.63 -15.39
N THR A 244 9.97 -15.92 -15.15
CA THR A 244 8.95 -16.97 -15.20
C THR A 244 8.82 -17.67 -13.84
N ILE A 245 7.65 -18.24 -13.55
CA ILE A 245 7.38 -18.94 -12.27
C ILE A 245 8.38 -20.06 -11.94
N HIS A 246 9.04 -20.64 -12.94
CA HIS A 246 10.00 -21.73 -12.78
C HIS A 246 11.45 -21.29 -12.93
N HIS A 247 11.72 -19.99 -13.12
CA HIS A 247 13.04 -19.42 -13.41
C HIS A 247 13.77 -20.16 -14.53
N THR A 248 13.06 -20.38 -15.64
CA THR A 248 13.56 -21.14 -16.79
C THR A 248 13.82 -20.23 -17.96
N ASP A 249 15.09 -20.14 -18.37
CA ASP A 249 15.50 -19.44 -19.58
C ASP A 249 14.75 -19.93 -20.82
N ASN A 250 14.65 -19.07 -21.83
CA ASN A 250 14.02 -19.39 -23.11
C ASN A 250 12.53 -19.77 -23.00
N THR A 251 11.89 -19.34 -21.91
CA THR A 251 10.46 -19.53 -21.68
C THR A 251 9.75 -18.19 -21.74
N TYR A 252 8.64 -18.13 -22.48
CA TYR A 252 7.91 -16.89 -22.68
C TYR A 252 7.12 -16.50 -21.42
N GLY A 253 7.49 -15.40 -20.77
CA GLY A 253 6.77 -14.83 -19.62
C GLY A 253 5.69 -13.87 -20.08
N GLN A 254 4.48 -14.36 -20.40
CA GLN A 254 3.42 -13.52 -20.96
C GLN A 254 2.78 -12.61 -19.90
N SER A 255 2.73 -11.29 -20.15
CA SER A 255 1.97 -10.35 -19.33
C SER A 255 0.53 -10.14 -19.84
N PRO A 256 -0.40 -9.67 -18.99
CA PRO A 256 -1.76 -9.33 -19.43
C PRO A 256 -1.79 -8.32 -20.59
N ASP A 257 -0.83 -7.40 -20.65
CA ASP A 257 -0.68 -6.38 -21.69
C ASP A 257 0.37 -6.74 -22.77
N ASP A 258 0.69 -8.02 -22.95
CA ASP A 258 1.73 -8.52 -23.88
C ASP A 258 1.68 -7.89 -25.29
N SER A 259 0.48 -7.79 -25.86
CA SER A 259 0.30 -7.22 -27.20
C SER A 259 0.71 -5.75 -27.26
N LEU A 260 0.40 -4.98 -26.22
CA LEU A 260 0.82 -3.58 -26.09
C LEU A 260 2.33 -3.49 -25.90
N PHE A 261 2.92 -4.32 -25.03
CA PHE A 261 4.36 -4.36 -24.81
C PHE A 261 5.15 -4.66 -26.08
N ARG A 262 4.70 -5.66 -26.87
CA ARG A 262 5.27 -5.96 -28.18
C ARG A 262 5.19 -4.78 -29.14
N PHE A 263 4.08 -4.04 -29.13
CA PHE A 263 3.91 -2.86 -29.97
C PHE A 263 4.85 -1.73 -29.59
N ILE A 264 4.97 -1.40 -28.30
CA ILE A 264 5.83 -0.29 -27.86
C ILE A 264 7.31 -0.63 -28.04
N ALA A 265 7.73 -1.87 -27.75
CA ALA A 265 9.09 -2.36 -28.00
C ALA A 265 9.43 -2.33 -29.50
N ARG A 266 8.51 -2.83 -30.35
CA ARG A 266 8.70 -2.82 -31.80
C ARG A 266 8.75 -1.40 -32.35
N THR A 267 8.01 -0.48 -31.76
CA THR A 267 8.03 0.93 -32.19
C THR A 267 9.41 1.54 -31.95
N TYR A 268 10.05 1.28 -30.81
CA TYR A 268 11.43 1.70 -30.58
C TYR A 268 12.37 1.04 -31.60
N ALA A 269 12.33 -0.29 -31.72
CA ALA A 269 13.20 -1.04 -32.62
C ALA A 269 13.10 -0.56 -34.08
N ASN A 270 11.88 -0.28 -34.56
CA ASN A 270 11.61 0.21 -35.92
C ASN A 270 12.18 1.60 -36.19
N LYS A 271 12.27 2.44 -35.16
CA LYS A 271 12.82 3.80 -35.25
C LYS A 271 14.33 3.83 -35.03
N HIS A 272 14.87 2.80 -34.39
CA HIS A 272 16.31 2.58 -34.30
C HIS A 272 16.88 2.20 -35.67
N LEU A 273 18.00 2.81 -36.07
CA LEU A 273 18.57 2.59 -37.41
C LEU A 273 19.03 1.15 -37.69
N THR A 274 19.32 0.37 -36.64
CA THR A 274 19.92 -0.97 -36.79
C THR A 274 19.19 -2.08 -36.03
N MET A 275 18.28 -1.79 -35.10
CA MET A 275 17.77 -2.80 -34.15
C MET A 275 16.85 -3.82 -34.84
N THR A 276 15.99 -3.36 -35.76
CA THR A 276 15.12 -4.23 -36.58
C THR A 276 15.84 -5.23 -37.45
N LYS A 277 17.13 -5.03 -37.74
CA LYS A 277 17.91 -6.01 -38.49
C LYS A 277 18.00 -7.34 -37.75
N GLY A 278 17.77 -7.34 -36.43
CA GLY A 278 17.76 -8.53 -35.58
C GLY A 278 19.10 -9.24 -35.47
N GLN A 279 20.18 -8.62 -35.99
CA GLN A 279 21.54 -9.15 -36.08
C GLN A 279 22.52 -8.19 -35.38
N GLY A 280 22.19 -7.81 -34.16
CA GLY A 280 22.98 -6.82 -33.41
C GLY A 280 24.33 -7.35 -32.99
N CYS A 281 24.35 -8.51 -32.31
CA CYS A 281 25.50 -9.05 -31.60
C CYS A 281 25.55 -10.59 -31.73
N ALA A 282 25.90 -11.32 -30.66
CA ALA A 282 25.93 -12.80 -30.66
C ALA A 282 24.54 -13.48 -30.72
N SER A 283 23.46 -12.74 -30.49
CA SER A 283 22.08 -13.25 -30.43
C SER A 283 21.23 -12.67 -31.57
N GLU A 284 20.31 -13.47 -32.09
CA GLU A 284 19.34 -13.05 -33.11
C GLU A 284 17.99 -12.71 -32.46
N PHE A 285 17.51 -11.50 -32.71
CA PHE A 285 16.22 -11.01 -32.21
C PHE A 285 15.31 -10.64 -33.38
N PRO A 286 14.39 -11.53 -33.79
CA PRO A 286 13.44 -11.22 -34.85
C PRO A 286 12.71 -9.90 -34.58
N GLU A 287 12.68 -9.01 -35.58
CA GLU A 287 12.08 -7.67 -35.49
C GLU A 287 12.76 -6.71 -34.48
N GLY A 288 13.90 -7.10 -33.90
CA GLY A 288 14.64 -6.30 -32.93
C GLY A 288 13.99 -6.24 -31.53
N ILE A 289 13.10 -7.17 -31.21
CA ILE A 289 12.42 -7.24 -29.90
C ILE A 289 12.53 -8.62 -29.27
N THR A 290 12.42 -8.69 -27.94
CA THR A 290 12.31 -9.97 -27.24
C THR A 290 11.45 -9.85 -25.98
N ASN A 291 10.75 -10.91 -25.61
CA ASN A 291 10.26 -11.02 -24.23
C ASN A 291 11.48 -11.32 -23.33
N GLY A 292 11.53 -10.68 -22.16
CA GLY A 292 12.68 -10.78 -21.26
C GLY A 292 13.00 -12.21 -20.86
N ALA A 293 12.04 -12.91 -20.25
CA ALA A 293 12.22 -14.29 -19.82
C ALA A 293 12.53 -15.27 -20.98
N LYS A 294 11.99 -15.00 -22.18
CA LYS A 294 12.32 -15.77 -23.39
C LYS A 294 13.77 -15.56 -23.84
N TRP A 295 14.38 -14.42 -23.55
CA TRP A 295 15.80 -14.25 -23.81
C TRP A 295 16.62 -14.97 -22.74
N TYR A 296 16.43 -14.59 -21.48
CA TYR A 296 16.93 -15.28 -20.29
C TYR A 296 16.19 -14.74 -19.05
N ASP A 297 16.01 -15.57 -18.03
CA ASP A 297 15.24 -15.23 -16.83
C ASP A 297 15.97 -14.20 -15.96
N VAL A 298 15.26 -13.14 -15.55
CA VAL A 298 15.77 -12.03 -14.75
C VAL A 298 14.85 -11.75 -13.56
N ALA A 299 15.08 -12.48 -12.47
CA ALA A 299 14.43 -12.20 -11.20
C ALA A 299 14.92 -10.88 -10.59
N GLY A 300 13.98 -10.09 -10.03
CA GLY A 300 14.29 -8.86 -9.30
C GLY A 300 14.74 -7.69 -10.18
N GLY A 301 14.26 -7.66 -11.42
CA GLY A 301 14.49 -6.57 -12.37
C GLY A 301 13.61 -5.35 -12.11
N MET A 302 14.10 -4.16 -12.50
CA MET A 302 13.34 -2.91 -12.38
C MET A 302 12.13 -2.85 -13.32
N GLN A 303 12.24 -3.48 -14.49
CA GLN A 303 11.21 -3.48 -15.53
C GLN A 303 9.87 -4.03 -15.01
N ASP A 304 9.90 -5.23 -14.43
CA ASP A 304 8.70 -5.91 -13.93
C ASP A 304 8.16 -5.23 -12.65
N PHE A 305 9.03 -4.68 -11.80
CA PHE A 305 8.62 -3.92 -10.61
C PHE A 305 7.70 -2.74 -10.97
N ASN A 306 8.03 -2.01 -12.04
CA ASN A 306 7.20 -0.89 -12.50
C ASN A 306 5.77 -1.32 -12.83
N TYR A 307 5.62 -2.43 -13.55
CA TYR A 307 4.33 -2.93 -14.02
C TYR A 307 3.52 -3.56 -12.89
N LEU A 308 4.17 -4.20 -11.92
CA LEU A 308 3.49 -4.92 -10.84
C LEU A 308 3.11 -4.03 -9.64
N HIS A 309 3.91 -2.99 -9.36
CA HIS A 309 3.74 -2.17 -8.16
C HIS A 309 3.30 -0.72 -8.44
N SER A 310 3.08 -0.36 -9.72
CA SER A 310 2.59 0.96 -10.11
C SER A 310 1.75 0.91 -11.38
N ASN A 311 1.28 2.06 -11.88
CA ASN A 311 0.62 2.18 -13.18
C ASN A 311 1.59 2.17 -14.38
N THR A 312 2.91 2.02 -14.14
CA THR A 312 3.94 2.33 -15.13
C THR A 312 4.24 1.13 -16.04
N PHE A 313 4.17 1.35 -17.35
CA PHE A 313 4.62 0.40 -18.35
C PHE A 313 6.10 0.65 -18.65
N GLU A 314 6.99 -0.26 -18.31
CA GLU A 314 8.43 -0.14 -18.57
C GLU A 314 8.93 -1.24 -19.51
N ILE A 315 9.86 -0.90 -20.42
CA ILE A 315 10.63 -1.86 -21.21
C ILE A 315 12.13 -1.63 -21.00
N THR A 316 12.94 -2.65 -21.25
CA THR A 316 14.40 -2.58 -21.21
C THR A 316 14.96 -2.48 -22.63
N ILE A 317 15.84 -1.51 -22.87
CA ILE A 317 16.39 -1.25 -24.20
C ILE A 317 17.91 -1.42 -24.18
N GLU A 318 18.36 -2.43 -24.90
CA GLU A 318 19.78 -2.70 -25.15
C GLU A 318 20.23 -1.93 -26.39
N LEU A 319 21.14 -0.97 -26.22
CA LEU A 319 21.45 0.01 -27.26
C LEU A 319 22.61 -0.41 -28.18
N SER A 320 23.59 -1.12 -27.62
CA SER A 320 24.87 -1.37 -28.29
C SER A 320 25.50 -2.67 -27.80
N CYS A 321 26.21 -3.38 -28.69
CA CYS A 321 26.93 -4.60 -28.30
C CYS A 321 28.10 -4.31 -27.35
N CYS A 322 28.85 -3.24 -27.64
CA CYS A 322 29.94 -2.82 -26.78
C CYS A 322 29.36 -2.03 -25.61
N LYS A 323 29.49 -2.54 -24.38
CA LYS A 323 28.95 -1.89 -23.19
C LYS A 323 29.55 -0.50 -22.93
N TYR A 324 30.87 -0.38 -23.08
CA TYR A 324 31.61 0.88 -22.95
C TYR A 324 32.50 1.13 -24.18
N PRO A 325 31.95 1.60 -25.31
CA PRO A 325 32.73 1.89 -26.51
C PRO A 325 33.70 3.06 -26.30
N SER A 326 34.72 3.20 -27.14
CA SER A 326 35.59 4.38 -27.08
C SER A 326 34.92 5.60 -27.69
N SER A 327 35.11 6.74 -27.03
CA SER A 327 34.68 8.06 -27.48
C SER A 327 35.46 8.56 -28.70
N ASN A 328 36.70 8.10 -28.91
CA ASN A 328 37.63 8.63 -29.92
C ASN A 328 37.30 8.29 -31.39
N ASP A 329 36.30 7.44 -31.64
CA ASP A 329 35.94 6.95 -32.99
C ASP A 329 34.52 7.36 -33.44
N SER A 330 34.00 8.50 -32.96
CA SER A 330 32.62 8.97 -33.23
C SER A 330 31.53 7.94 -32.85
N ASN A 331 31.85 6.95 -32.00
CA ASN A 331 30.90 5.91 -31.62
C ASN A 331 29.67 6.50 -30.91
N LEU A 332 29.88 7.47 -30.01
CA LEU A 332 28.77 8.15 -29.32
C LEU A 332 27.89 8.97 -30.27
N GLU A 333 28.48 9.64 -31.26
CA GLU A 333 27.73 10.35 -32.31
C GLU A 333 26.88 9.38 -33.14
N LYS A 334 27.45 8.24 -33.50
CA LYS A 334 26.75 7.18 -34.24
C LYS A 334 25.63 6.58 -33.41
N GLU A 335 25.84 6.33 -32.11
CA GLU A 335 24.77 5.82 -31.24
C GLU A 335 23.66 6.86 -31.05
N TRP A 336 24.00 8.15 -31.01
CA TRP A 336 22.99 9.21 -31.03
C TRP A 336 22.18 9.20 -32.31
N ASP A 337 22.82 9.09 -33.47
CA ASP A 337 22.13 8.98 -34.75
C ASP A 337 21.25 7.73 -34.83
N ASN A 338 21.70 6.60 -34.27
CA ASN A 338 20.93 5.37 -34.19
C ASN A 338 19.65 5.52 -33.34
N ASN A 339 19.74 6.26 -32.23
CA ASN A 339 18.73 6.26 -31.17
C ASN A 339 17.83 7.50 -31.13
N LYS A 340 18.27 8.66 -31.63
CA LYS A 340 17.57 9.94 -31.47
C LYS A 340 16.09 9.87 -31.86
N GLU A 341 15.78 9.33 -33.04
CA GLU A 341 14.41 9.22 -33.52
C GLU A 341 13.58 8.23 -32.68
N ALA A 342 14.20 7.13 -32.24
CA ALA A 342 13.55 6.12 -31.39
C ALA A 342 13.23 6.67 -30.00
N LEU A 343 14.17 7.38 -29.38
CA LEU A 343 14.00 8.04 -28.08
C LEU A 343 12.84 9.04 -28.09
N ILE A 344 12.77 9.89 -29.12
CA ILE A 344 11.69 10.88 -29.24
C ILE A 344 10.36 10.18 -29.49
N THR A 345 10.32 9.23 -30.43
CA THR A 345 9.08 8.50 -30.77
C THR A 345 8.54 7.71 -29.59
N TYR A 346 9.41 7.13 -28.76
CA TYR A 346 9.00 6.35 -27.61
C TYR A 346 8.31 7.19 -26.54
N MET A 347 8.80 8.41 -26.27
CA MET A 347 8.12 9.35 -25.36
C MET A 347 6.72 9.72 -25.85
N GLU A 348 6.52 9.80 -27.17
CA GLU A 348 5.21 10.07 -27.78
C GLU A 348 4.19 8.94 -27.51
N LEU A 349 4.65 7.70 -27.24
CA LEU A 349 3.78 6.56 -26.92
C LEU A 349 3.08 6.70 -25.55
N SER A 350 3.51 7.62 -24.69
CA SER A 350 2.79 7.97 -23.45
C SER A 350 1.38 8.51 -23.70
N HIS A 351 1.08 8.82 -24.97
CA HIS A 351 -0.20 9.35 -25.44
C HIS A 351 -1.07 8.30 -26.16
N LEU A 352 -0.78 7.00 -26.03
CA LEU A 352 -1.66 5.95 -26.55
C LEU A 352 -2.87 5.71 -25.64
N GLY A 353 -3.91 5.09 -26.18
CA GLY A 353 -5.04 4.57 -25.43
C GLY A 353 -5.99 5.67 -24.97
N ILE A 354 -6.36 5.61 -23.69
CA ILE A 354 -7.32 6.52 -23.07
C ILE A 354 -6.71 7.25 -21.88
N LYS A 355 -7.25 8.42 -21.58
CA LYS A 355 -6.98 9.17 -20.36
C LYS A 355 -8.21 9.98 -19.97
N GLY A 356 -8.29 10.42 -18.73
CA GLY A 356 -9.38 11.29 -18.32
C GLY A 356 -9.41 11.48 -16.82
N PHE A 357 -10.52 12.02 -16.35
CA PHE A 357 -10.80 12.15 -14.93
C PHE A 357 -11.90 11.18 -14.50
N ILE A 358 -11.74 10.63 -13.31
CA ILE A 358 -12.80 9.97 -12.57
C ILE A 358 -13.31 10.96 -11.53
N ARG A 359 -14.60 11.28 -11.61
CA ARG A 359 -15.25 12.28 -10.77
C ARG A 359 -16.53 11.73 -10.19
N ASP A 360 -16.93 12.31 -9.07
CA ASP A 360 -18.27 12.15 -8.54
C ASP A 360 -19.27 12.84 -9.49
N ALA A 361 -20.32 12.12 -9.89
CA ALA A 361 -21.30 12.67 -10.82
C ALA A 361 -22.12 13.83 -10.25
N GLN A 362 -22.29 13.88 -8.93
CA GLN A 362 -23.05 14.89 -8.21
C GLN A 362 -22.14 16.07 -7.83
N THR A 363 -21.07 15.81 -7.09
CA THR A 363 -20.19 16.86 -6.53
C THR A 363 -19.13 17.34 -7.51
N ARG A 364 -18.91 16.62 -8.62
CA ARG A 364 -17.83 16.85 -9.61
C ARG A 364 -16.42 16.75 -9.01
N THR A 365 -16.29 16.29 -7.77
CA THR A 365 -15.00 16.13 -7.09
C THR A 365 -14.22 14.96 -7.68
N ALA A 366 -12.90 15.04 -7.62
CA ALA A 366 -12.02 14.02 -8.16
C ALA A 366 -11.98 12.77 -7.27
N ILE A 367 -12.11 11.58 -7.87
CA ILE A 367 -12.05 10.30 -7.17
C ILE A 367 -10.66 9.69 -7.37
N SER A 368 -9.88 9.64 -6.29
CA SER A 368 -8.54 9.04 -6.26
C SER A 368 -8.60 7.53 -6.01
N GLY A 369 -7.68 6.77 -6.60
CA GLY A 369 -7.56 5.33 -6.37
C GLY A 369 -8.62 4.47 -7.05
N ALA A 370 -9.51 5.07 -7.85
CA ALA A 370 -10.49 4.35 -8.67
C ALA A 370 -9.77 3.37 -9.60
N LEU A 371 -10.30 2.17 -9.74
CA LEU A 371 -9.78 1.11 -10.60
C LEU A 371 -10.41 1.22 -11.98
N ILE A 372 -9.56 1.34 -13.00
CA ILE A 372 -9.95 1.32 -14.41
C ILE A 372 -9.58 -0.04 -14.98
N GLN A 373 -10.59 -0.85 -15.23
CA GLN A 373 -10.49 -2.22 -15.71
C GLN A 373 -10.92 -2.30 -17.18
N VAL A 374 -10.13 -2.96 -18.00
CA VAL A 374 -10.46 -3.23 -19.41
C VAL A 374 -10.85 -4.69 -19.54
N GLU A 375 -11.99 -4.96 -20.17
CA GLU A 375 -12.45 -6.34 -20.37
C GLU A 375 -11.41 -7.15 -21.16
N GLY A 376 -11.06 -8.32 -20.65
CA GLY A 376 -10.07 -9.22 -21.27
C GLY A 376 -8.60 -8.91 -20.95
N ILE A 377 -8.29 -7.86 -20.18
CA ILE A 377 -6.92 -7.53 -19.76
C ILE A 377 -6.82 -7.53 -18.24
N LEU A 378 -6.23 -8.57 -17.65
CA LEU A 378 -6.12 -8.77 -16.18
C LEU A 378 -5.03 -7.91 -15.52
N HIS A 379 -5.06 -6.60 -15.77
CA HIS A 379 -4.18 -5.62 -15.15
C HIS A 379 -4.87 -4.25 -15.13
N PRO A 380 -5.50 -3.85 -14.01
CA PRO A 380 -6.13 -2.53 -13.91
C PRO A 380 -5.09 -1.41 -13.70
N VAL A 381 -5.47 -0.17 -14.02
CA VAL A 381 -4.73 1.03 -13.58
C VAL A 381 -5.56 1.83 -12.58
N ARG A 382 -4.90 2.66 -11.79
CA ARG A 382 -5.55 3.50 -10.76
C ARG A 382 -5.57 4.97 -11.13
N SER A 383 -6.63 5.69 -10.78
CA SER A 383 -6.62 7.16 -10.81
C SER A 383 -5.71 7.73 -9.72
N VAL A 384 -5.04 8.85 -10.01
CA VAL A 384 -4.20 9.57 -9.05
C VAL A 384 -5.05 10.55 -8.22
N ARG A 385 -4.44 11.26 -7.26
CA ARG A 385 -5.12 12.20 -6.35
C ARG A 385 -6.04 13.22 -7.02
N SER A 386 -5.71 13.65 -8.23
CA SER A 386 -6.52 14.59 -9.02
C SER A 386 -7.69 13.91 -9.76
N GLY A 387 -7.93 12.62 -9.56
CA GLY A 387 -8.88 11.81 -10.32
C GLY A 387 -8.39 11.48 -11.73
N ALA A 388 -7.25 12.03 -12.16
CA ALA A 388 -6.68 11.76 -13.46
C ALA A 388 -6.22 10.30 -13.59
N TYR A 389 -6.37 9.71 -14.76
CA TYR A 389 -5.85 8.39 -15.08
C TYR A 389 -5.36 8.33 -16.53
N TRP A 390 -4.50 7.35 -16.80
CA TRP A 390 -4.01 7.03 -18.14
C TRP A 390 -3.96 5.52 -18.29
N ARG A 391 -4.55 5.01 -19.37
CA ARG A 391 -4.53 3.59 -19.71
C ARG A 391 -4.09 3.43 -21.16
N LEU A 392 -2.85 2.98 -21.34
CA LEU A 392 -2.30 2.66 -22.66
C LEU A 392 -3.08 1.48 -23.25
N LEU A 393 -3.53 1.63 -24.51
CA LEU A 393 -4.27 0.59 -25.22
C LEU A 393 -3.91 0.63 -26.70
N LEU A 394 -3.92 -0.54 -27.33
CA LEU A 394 -3.84 -0.65 -28.78
C LEU A 394 -5.15 -0.23 -29.45
N PRO A 395 -5.12 0.11 -30.75
CA PRO A 395 -6.33 0.41 -31.49
C PRO A 395 -7.33 -0.75 -31.45
N GLY A 396 -8.59 -0.46 -31.18
CA GLY A 396 -9.64 -1.46 -31.02
C GLY A 396 -10.86 -0.94 -30.28
N LEU A 397 -11.90 -1.77 -30.23
CA LEU A 397 -13.07 -1.54 -29.39
C LEU A 397 -12.82 -2.18 -28.02
N HIS A 398 -12.95 -1.39 -26.97
CA HIS A 398 -12.71 -1.81 -25.59
C HIS A 398 -13.95 -1.56 -24.73
N ASN A 399 -14.24 -2.49 -23.82
CA ASN A 399 -15.23 -2.28 -22.77
C ASN A 399 -14.48 -1.95 -21.49
N ILE A 400 -14.84 -0.82 -20.88
CA ILE A 400 -14.05 -0.21 -19.81
C ILE A 400 -14.97 0.00 -18.63
N THR A 401 -14.63 -0.67 -17.53
CA THR A 401 -15.36 -0.59 -16.27
C THR A 401 -14.51 0.18 -15.28
N VAL A 402 -15.10 1.22 -14.69
CA VAL A 402 -14.49 1.95 -13.58
C VAL A 402 -15.20 1.60 -12.30
N THR A 403 -14.43 1.21 -11.28
CA THR A 403 -14.93 0.97 -9.93
C THR A 403 -14.19 1.87 -8.95
N ALA A 404 -14.91 2.41 -7.98
CA ALA A 404 -14.36 3.16 -6.88
C ALA A 404 -15.20 2.89 -5.65
N SER A 405 -14.58 2.89 -4.47
CA SER A 405 -15.30 2.70 -3.21
C SER A 405 -16.38 3.77 -3.07
N GLY A 406 -17.62 3.36 -2.79
CA GLY A 406 -18.79 4.24 -2.67
C GLY A 406 -19.46 4.69 -3.97
N TYR A 407 -19.09 4.10 -5.11
CA TYR A 407 -19.67 4.44 -6.40
C TYR A 407 -20.20 3.21 -7.14
N LEU A 408 -21.30 3.38 -7.87
CA LEU A 408 -21.79 2.37 -8.80
C LEU A 408 -20.73 2.12 -9.89
N PRO A 409 -20.38 0.85 -10.16
CA PRO A 409 -19.53 0.52 -11.30
C PRO A 409 -20.09 1.10 -12.60
N GLN A 410 -19.33 1.93 -13.28
CA GLN A 410 -19.72 2.46 -14.58
C GLN A 410 -18.97 1.72 -15.67
N THR A 411 -19.72 1.10 -16.59
CA THR A 411 -19.14 0.47 -17.78
C THR A 411 -19.47 1.27 -19.02
N THR A 412 -18.43 1.68 -19.76
CA THR A 412 -18.56 2.26 -21.09
C THR A 412 -18.21 1.18 -22.11
N TYR A 413 -19.19 0.80 -22.93
CA TYR A 413 -19.04 -0.23 -23.95
C TYR A 413 -18.56 0.34 -25.28
N ASN A 414 -17.81 -0.47 -26.04
CA ASN A 414 -17.36 -0.16 -27.41
C ASN A 414 -16.58 1.15 -27.53
N VAL A 415 -15.71 1.46 -26.55
CA VAL A 415 -14.79 2.60 -26.62
C VAL A 415 -13.82 2.37 -27.77
N ASN A 416 -13.92 3.20 -28.82
CA ASN A 416 -13.11 3.07 -30.02
C ASN A 416 -11.78 3.82 -29.87
N VAL A 417 -10.73 3.09 -29.52
CA VAL A 417 -9.35 3.60 -29.48
C VAL A 417 -8.76 3.50 -30.89
N THR A 418 -8.31 4.62 -31.47
CA THR A 418 -7.68 4.63 -32.81
C THR A 418 -6.19 4.93 -32.79
N ASN A 419 -5.71 5.66 -31.77
CA ASN A 419 -4.34 6.17 -31.66
C ASN A 419 -3.86 7.00 -32.88
N GLU A 420 -4.76 7.51 -33.71
CA GLU A 420 -4.43 8.36 -34.87
C GLU A 420 -4.11 9.81 -34.46
N LYS A 421 -4.54 10.22 -33.27
CA LYS A 421 -4.31 11.55 -32.71
C LYS A 421 -3.01 11.58 -31.91
N THR A 422 -2.42 12.77 -31.78
CA THR A 422 -1.20 13.00 -30.97
C THR A 422 -1.44 13.02 -29.46
N SER A 423 -2.64 12.64 -29.00
CA SER A 423 -3.04 12.55 -27.59
C SER A 423 -3.97 11.36 -27.42
N ALA A 424 -3.89 10.72 -26.25
CA ALA A 424 -4.81 9.67 -25.85
C ALA A 424 -6.25 10.18 -25.89
N LEU A 425 -7.19 9.27 -26.19
CA LEU A 425 -8.61 9.57 -26.22
C LEU A 425 -9.06 10.01 -24.82
N ARG A 426 -9.61 11.22 -24.72
CA ARG A 426 -10.20 11.70 -23.45
C ARG A 426 -11.50 10.94 -23.19
N LEU A 427 -11.56 10.25 -22.06
CA LEU A 427 -12.71 9.51 -21.57
C LEU A 427 -12.85 9.78 -20.07
N ASP A 428 -13.72 10.72 -19.73
CA ASP A 428 -14.02 11.04 -18.34
C ASP A 428 -15.16 10.14 -17.84
N PHE A 429 -15.12 9.79 -16.56
CA PHE A 429 -16.16 9.02 -15.89
C PHE A 429 -16.71 9.85 -14.74
N ASP A 430 -18.02 10.02 -14.74
CA ASP A 430 -18.75 10.68 -13.68
C ASP A 430 -19.55 9.59 -12.96
N LEU A 431 -18.94 9.01 -11.95
CA LEU A 431 -19.49 7.87 -11.24
C LEU A 431 -20.66 8.31 -10.37
N GLN A 432 -21.77 7.60 -10.46
CA GLN A 432 -22.93 7.85 -9.62
C GLN A 432 -22.66 7.29 -8.23
N PRO A 433 -22.80 8.08 -7.16
CA PRO A 433 -22.82 7.56 -5.80
C PRO A 433 -23.90 6.49 -5.64
N GLY A 434 -23.58 5.44 -4.89
CA GLY A 434 -24.53 4.38 -4.49
C GLY A 434 -24.06 2.96 -4.77
N THR A 435 -24.76 1.99 -4.20
CA THR A 435 -24.68 0.56 -4.54
C THR A 435 -25.91 0.06 -5.26
N GLN A 436 -25.72 -1.02 -6.02
CA GLN A 436 -26.78 -1.65 -6.78
C GLN A 436 -27.67 -2.48 -5.84
N ASP A 437 -28.87 -2.00 -5.52
CA ASP A 437 -29.77 -2.64 -4.56
C ASP A 437 -31.10 -3.12 -5.21
N ILE A 438 -31.48 -4.39 -4.98
CA ILE A 438 -32.68 -5.05 -5.53
C ILE A 438 -33.85 -4.84 -4.56
N SER A 439 -34.84 -4.04 -4.99
CA SER A 439 -35.96 -3.55 -4.17
C SER A 439 -37.02 -4.60 -3.79
N LEU A 440 -37.52 -4.59 -2.53
CA LEU A 440 -38.86 -5.10 -2.15
C LEU A 440 -39.59 -4.14 -1.17
N SER A 441 -40.88 -3.94 -1.39
CA SER A 441 -41.71 -2.82 -0.89
C SER A 441 -42.34 -2.98 0.50
N ARG A 442 -42.51 -1.84 1.19
CA ARG A 442 -43.15 -1.62 2.51
C ARG A 442 -44.68 -1.62 2.46
N GLN A 443 -45.34 -2.46 3.26
CA GLN A 443 -46.62 -2.15 3.92
C GLN A 443 -46.92 -3.16 5.06
N ASP A 444 -47.55 -2.67 6.12
CA ASP A 444 -48.10 -3.39 7.29
C ASP A 444 -47.17 -3.82 8.43
N ILE A 445 -46.85 -2.90 9.35
CA ILE A 445 -46.36 -3.29 10.68
C ILE A 445 -46.98 -2.44 11.81
N SER A 446 -48.29 -2.59 12.04
CA SER A 446 -48.96 -2.19 13.29
C SER A 446 -49.23 -3.37 14.24
N SER A 447 -48.67 -4.55 13.94
CA SER A 447 -48.90 -5.80 14.68
C SER A 447 -47.70 -6.24 15.55
N ARG A 448 -46.67 -5.39 15.65
CA ARG A 448 -45.31 -5.73 16.14
C ARG A 448 -45.26 -6.29 17.57
N ASN A 449 -46.10 -5.83 18.49
CA ASN A 449 -45.87 -6.13 19.92
C ASN A 449 -46.38 -7.50 20.40
N LYS A 450 -47.15 -8.25 19.61
CA LYS A 450 -47.47 -9.67 19.94
C LYS A 450 -46.58 -10.66 19.20
N ILE A 451 -46.00 -10.23 18.09
CA ILE A 451 -45.06 -11.02 17.31
C ILE A 451 -43.68 -11.01 17.97
N TYR A 452 -43.24 -9.90 18.59
CA TYR A 452 -41.94 -9.82 19.27
C TYR A 452 -41.75 -10.82 20.43
N ASP A 453 -42.79 -11.12 21.22
CA ASP A 453 -42.69 -12.09 22.32
C ASP A 453 -42.82 -13.55 21.85
N ALA A 454 -43.51 -13.77 20.74
CA ALA A 454 -43.59 -15.07 20.09
C ALA A 454 -42.32 -15.36 19.27
N LEU A 455 -41.76 -14.38 18.57
CA LEU A 455 -40.47 -14.47 17.88
C LEU A 455 -39.33 -14.54 18.88
N SER A 456 -39.29 -13.81 19.99
CA SER A 456 -38.16 -13.94 20.93
C SER A 456 -38.03 -15.36 21.49
N ASN A 457 -39.16 -16.04 21.74
CA ASN A 457 -39.18 -17.44 22.17
C ASN A 457 -38.99 -18.44 21.02
N TYR A 458 -39.50 -18.16 19.82
CA TYR A 458 -39.30 -19.00 18.63
C TYR A 458 -37.87 -18.88 18.07
N THR A 459 -37.32 -17.67 18.02
CA THR A 459 -35.94 -17.31 17.67
C THR A 459 -34.96 -17.82 18.71
N ARG A 460 -35.24 -17.80 20.02
CA ARG A 460 -34.39 -18.48 21.03
C ARG A 460 -34.35 -20.00 20.81
N LYS A 461 -35.44 -20.59 20.30
CA LYS A 461 -35.56 -22.02 19.98
C LYS A 461 -34.99 -22.39 18.60
N LEU A 462 -34.93 -21.44 17.66
CA LEU A 462 -34.29 -21.56 16.34
C LEU A 462 -32.79 -21.24 16.36
N MET A 463 -32.33 -20.40 17.29
CA MET A 463 -30.92 -19.97 17.41
C MET A 463 -30.06 -20.94 18.22
N THR A 464 -30.64 -21.75 19.11
CA THR A 464 -29.95 -22.94 19.63
C THR A 464 -29.81 -23.99 18.55
N ASN A 465 -30.78 -24.12 17.65
CA ASN A 465 -30.73 -25.15 16.61
C ASN A 465 -29.78 -24.77 15.45
N SER A 466 -29.75 -23.51 14.97
CA SER A 466 -28.91 -23.15 13.81
C SER A 466 -27.43 -22.87 14.10
N ARG A 467 -27.06 -22.30 15.27
CA ARG A 467 -25.64 -22.10 15.65
C ARG A 467 -24.97 -23.42 15.98
N ASP A 468 -25.68 -24.29 16.71
CA ASP A 468 -25.21 -25.65 16.93
C ASP A 468 -25.24 -26.43 15.61
N GLU A 469 -26.20 -26.27 14.69
CA GLU A 469 -26.16 -26.93 13.37
C GLU A 469 -24.96 -26.47 12.48
N ILE A 470 -24.59 -25.18 12.48
CA ILE A 470 -23.44 -24.67 11.70
C ILE A 470 -22.10 -25.12 12.31
N LEU A 471 -21.99 -25.13 13.65
CA LEU A 471 -20.76 -25.57 14.35
C LEU A 471 -20.65 -27.09 14.48
N ASN A 472 -21.76 -27.83 14.56
CA ASN A 472 -21.78 -29.30 14.66
C ASN A 472 -21.49 -30.00 13.32
N GLN A 473 -21.45 -29.27 12.20
CA GLN A 473 -21.03 -29.78 10.89
C GLN A 473 -19.54 -29.55 10.62
N LEU A 474 -18.83 -28.83 11.49
CA LEU A 474 -17.41 -28.54 11.32
C LEU A 474 -16.56 -29.74 11.74
N ILE A 475 -15.58 -30.05 10.90
CA ILE A 475 -14.62 -31.13 11.10
C ILE A 475 -13.61 -30.67 12.16
N GLU A 476 -13.55 -31.39 13.27
CA GLU A 476 -12.57 -31.14 14.33
C GLU A 476 -11.15 -31.57 13.91
N PRO A 477 -10.10 -30.90 14.42
CA PRO A 477 -8.72 -31.37 14.30
C PRO A 477 -8.55 -32.75 14.96
N SER A 478 -7.52 -33.52 14.57
CA SER A 478 -7.32 -34.89 15.07
C SER A 478 -7.23 -34.95 16.61
N ASP A 479 -7.74 -36.03 17.22
CA ASP A 479 -7.92 -36.25 18.68
C ASP A 479 -6.65 -36.20 19.58
N LYS A 480 -5.50 -35.72 19.09
CA LYS A 480 -4.25 -35.67 19.86
C LYS A 480 -4.01 -34.28 20.45
N PHE A 481 -4.63 -34.04 21.61
CA PHE A 481 -4.36 -32.88 22.46
C PHE A 481 -3.10 -33.13 23.28
N GLN A 482 -1.99 -32.53 22.85
CA GLN A 482 -0.67 -32.69 23.45
C GLN A 482 0.12 -31.39 23.30
N TYR A 483 1.15 -31.21 24.11
CA TYR A 483 2.08 -30.11 23.91
C TYR A 483 3.05 -30.40 22.76
N HIS A 484 3.33 -29.38 21.95
CA HIS A 484 4.31 -29.46 20.88
C HIS A 484 5.58 -28.71 21.28
N ASP A 485 6.69 -29.43 21.47
CA ASP A 485 8.01 -28.81 21.44
C ASP A 485 8.23 -28.04 20.13
N TYR A 486 9.21 -27.16 20.11
CA TYR A 486 9.48 -26.28 18.99
C TYR A 486 9.58 -27.04 17.66
N GLU A 487 10.34 -28.13 17.62
CA GLU A 487 10.51 -28.95 16.42
C GLU A 487 9.19 -29.61 15.98
N SER A 488 8.41 -30.13 16.92
CA SER A 488 7.12 -30.76 16.64
C SER A 488 6.09 -29.75 16.16
N MET A 489 6.07 -28.54 16.72
CA MET A 489 5.23 -27.44 16.28
C MET A 489 5.59 -27.02 14.85
N VAL A 490 6.88 -26.77 14.58
CA VAL A 490 7.36 -26.40 13.24
C VAL A 490 7.04 -27.49 12.22
N LYS A 491 7.22 -28.75 12.60
CA LYS A 491 6.85 -29.90 11.76
C LYS A 491 5.34 -29.90 11.46
N LYS A 492 4.49 -29.65 12.45
CA LYS A 492 3.03 -29.59 12.29
C LYS A 492 2.62 -28.45 11.34
N LEU A 493 3.17 -27.24 11.51
CA LEU A 493 2.91 -26.11 10.60
C LEU A 493 3.32 -26.43 9.16
N LYS A 494 4.52 -26.99 8.96
CA LYS A 494 4.99 -27.42 7.64
C LYS A 494 4.10 -28.50 7.03
N GLN A 495 3.61 -29.45 7.82
CA GLN A 495 2.70 -30.50 7.36
C GLN A 495 1.35 -29.93 6.94
N ILE A 496 0.79 -28.98 7.69
CA ILE A 496 -0.45 -28.29 7.30
C ILE A 496 -0.23 -27.53 5.99
N ASN A 497 0.87 -26.78 5.89
CA ASN A 497 1.20 -26.01 4.69
C ASN A 497 1.34 -26.89 3.43
N GLN A 498 1.98 -28.05 3.59
CA GLN A 498 2.11 -29.04 2.51
C GLN A 498 0.77 -29.68 2.13
N LYS A 499 -0.15 -29.79 3.08
CA LYS A 499 -1.47 -30.41 2.87
C LYS A 499 -2.49 -29.44 2.27
N TYR A 500 -2.39 -28.15 2.57
CA TYR A 500 -3.32 -27.11 2.10
C TYR A 500 -2.62 -25.94 1.41
N PRO A 501 -1.71 -26.19 0.44
CA PRO A 501 -0.85 -25.14 -0.12
C PRO A 501 -1.61 -24.06 -0.89
N SER A 502 -2.86 -24.32 -1.32
CA SER A 502 -3.70 -23.34 -2.00
C SER A 502 -4.22 -22.24 -1.09
N ILE A 503 -4.30 -22.50 0.22
CA ILE A 503 -4.86 -21.55 1.19
C ILE A 503 -3.92 -21.21 2.35
N THR A 504 -2.71 -21.77 2.35
CA THR A 504 -1.74 -21.52 3.41
C THR A 504 -0.37 -21.18 2.86
N SER A 505 0.32 -20.27 3.56
CA SER A 505 1.75 -20.02 3.39
C SER A 505 2.42 -19.88 4.74
N ILE A 506 3.64 -20.38 4.91
CA ILE A 506 4.42 -20.21 6.14
C ILE A 506 5.63 -19.32 5.92
N TYR A 507 5.88 -18.44 6.88
CA TYR A 507 7.04 -17.57 6.89
C TYR A 507 7.53 -17.35 8.32
N THR A 508 8.65 -16.63 8.47
CA THR A 508 9.18 -16.28 9.77
C THR A 508 9.32 -14.77 9.87
N ILE A 509 8.96 -14.23 11.04
CA ILE A 509 9.03 -12.79 11.32
C ILE A 509 10.33 -12.39 11.99
N GLY A 510 11.19 -13.35 12.38
CA GLY A 510 12.42 -13.10 13.11
C GLY A 510 12.97 -14.33 13.78
N LYS A 511 13.97 -14.14 14.64
CA LYS A 511 14.52 -15.18 15.50
C LYS A 511 14.42 -14.79 16.97
N SER A 512 14.35 -15.81 17.83
CA SER A 512 14.51 -15.66 19.27
C SER A 512 15.95 -15.46 19.69
N VAL A 513 16.18 -15.20 20.98
CA VAL A 513 17.52 -15.10 21.58
C VAL A 513 18.36 -16.37 21.36
N GLU A 514 17.76 -17.56 21.44
CA GLU A 514 18.41 -18.84 21.14
C GLU A 514 18.37 -19.22 19.65
N ASN A 515 18.14 -18.24 18.77
CA ASN A 515 18.22 -18.39 17.31
C ASN A 515 17.13 -19.31 16.71
N ARG A 516 15.99 -19.48 17.40
CA ARG A 516 14.83 -20.21 16.88
C ARG A 516 14.00 -19.29 15.99
N ASP A 517 13.61 -19.76 14.81
CA ASP A 517 12.71 -19.02 13.93
C ASP A 517 11.34 -18.80 14.58
N LEU A 518 10.85 -17.57 14.48
CA LEU A 518 9.53 -17.14 14.92
C LEU A 518 8.55 -17.37 13.78
N TRP A 519 7.91 -18.54 13.76
CA TRP A 519 7.08 -19.01 12.65
C TRP A 519 5.66 -18.42 12.68
N VAL A 520 5.19 -18.02 11.50
CA VAL A 520 3.81 -17.58 11.23
C VAL A 520 3.26 -18.37 10.05
N ILE A 521 1.98 -18.72 10.11
CA ILE A 521 1.22 -19.24 8.96
C ILE A 521 0.14 -18.25 8.56
N ILE A 522 0.05 -17.99 7.26
CA ILE A 522 -1.02 -17.23 6.62
C ILE A 522 -2.10 -18.22 6.21
N ILE A 523 -3.37 -17.84 6.39
CA ILE A 523 -4.54 -18.54 5.86
C ILE A 523 -5.40 -17.52 5.12
N SER A 524 -5.54 -17.70 3.80
CA SER A 524 -6.35 -16.91 2.86
C SER A 524 -6.45 -17.69 1.54
N ASP A 525 -7.41 -17.40 0.67
CA ASP A 525 -7.49 -17.95 -0.69
C ASP A 525 -6.35 -17.50 -1.62
N GLN A 526 -5.71 -16.36 -1.33
CA GLN A 526 -4.41 -15.94 -1.89
C GLN A 526 -3.36 -15.73 -0.78
N PRO A 527 -2.84 -16.80 -0.15
CA PRO A 527 -1.99 -16.67 1.03
C PRO A 527 -0.65 -15.97 0.76
N LEU A 528 -0.22 -15.86 -0.50
CA LEU A 528 1.05 -15.24 -0.89
C LEU A 528 0.96 -13.74 -1.20
N ILE A 529 -0.23 -13.21 -1.49
CA ILE A 529 -0.42 -11.84 -2.00
C ILE A 529 -1.55 -11.19 -1.20
N HIS A 530 -1.38 -9.92 -0.81
CA HIS A 530 -2.47 -9.15 -0.22
C HIS A 530 -3.45 -8.68 -1.31
N GLU A 531 -4.74 -8.93 -1.13
CA GLU A 531 -5.79 -8.42 -2.01
C GLU A 531 -6.40 -7.14 -1.46
N ALA A 532 -6.57 -6.14 -2.31
CA ALA A 532 -7.13 -4.85 -1.88
C ALA A 532 -8.60 -5.03 -1.44
N GLY A 533 -8.91 -4.61 -0.20
CA GLY A 533 -10.23 -4.81 0.40
C GLY A 533 -10.30 -5.99 1.36
N GLU A 534 -9.25 -6.83 1.41
CA GLU A 534 -9.12 -7.87 2.42
C GLU A 534 -8.35 -7.36 3.65
N PRO A 535 -8.96 -7.34 4.84
CA PRO A 535 -8.26 -6.93 6.04
C PRO A 535 -7.19 -7.94 6.46
N GLU A 536 -6.04 -7.42 6.90
CA GLU A 536 -4.99 -8.21 7.54
C GLU A 536 -5.34 -8.36 9.03
N VAL A 537 -5.47 -9.61 9.49
CA VAL A 537 -5.82 -9.94 10.89
C VAL A 537 -4.75 -10.87 11.45
N ARG A 538 -4.39 -10.72 12.72
CA ARG A 538 -3.43 -11.65 13.35
C ARG A 538 -3.81 -12.20 14.71
N TYR A 539 -3.27 -13.38 14.97
CA TYR A 539 -3.18 -13.96 16.30
C TYR A 539 -1.74 -14.21 16.69
N VAL A 540 -1.41 -13.84 17.92
CA VAL A 540 -0.11 -14.10 18.54
C VAL A 540 -0.35 -14.81 19.85
N ALA A 541 0.44 -15.83 20.18
CA ALA A 541 0.37 -16.48 21.46
C ALA A 541 1.74 -16.71 22.08
N ASN A 542 1.73 -17.03 23.37
CA ASN A 542 2.89 -17.54 24.08
C ASN A 542 4.07 -16.54 24.02
N ILE A 543 3.77 -15.25 24.18
CA ILE A 543 4.76 -14.19 24.46
C ILE A 543 5.42 -14.40 25.83
N HIS A 544 4.69 -15.00 26.76
CA HIS A 544 5.24 -15.67 27.93
C HIS A 544 5.33 -17.16 27.65
N GLY A 545 6.53 -17.74 27.77
CA GLY A 545 6.78 -19.13 27.39
C GLY A 545 6.06 -20.15 28.27
N ASP A 546 5.74 -19.80 29.52
CA ASP A 546 5.00 -20.63 30.49
C ASP A 546 3.47 -20.60 30.28
N GLU A 547 2.97 -19.78 29.37
CA GLU A 547 1.55 -19.67 29.01
C GLU A 547 1.28 -20.45 27.72
N SER A 548 1.19 -21.78 27.85
CA SER A 548 1.24 -22.74 26.74
C SER A 548 -0.11 -22.96 26.05
N VAL A 549 -1.22 -22.64 26.72
CA VAL A 549 -2.58 -22.89 26.20
C VAL A 549 -2.81 -22.18 24.86
N GLY A 550 -2.43 -20.91 24.74
CA GLY A 550 -2.64 -20.14 23.51
C GLY A 550 -1.88 -20.72 22.32
N ARG A 551 -0.66 -21.20 22.55
CA ARG A 551 0.16 -21.87 21.54
C ARG A 551 -0.55 -23.07 20.95
N GLU A 552 -1.03 -23.98 21.80
CA GLU A 552 -1.70 -25.20 21.34
C GLU A 552 -3.07 -24.90 20.71
N CYS A 553 -3.82 -23.94 21.26
CA CYS A 553 -5.08 -23.48 20.67
C CYS A 553 -4.88 -22.92 19.26
N LEU A 554 -3.83 -22.15 19.00
CA LEU A 554 -3.55 -21.62 17.66
C LEU A 554 -3.13 -22.70 16.67
N ILE A 555 -2.33 -23.70 17.09
CA ILE A 555 -1.99 -24.86 16.24
C ILE A 555 -3.25 -25.61 15.82
N LEU A 556 -4.18 -25.83 16.75
CA LEU A 556 -5.48 -26.46 16.47
C LEU A 556 -6.37 -25.58 15.60
N PHE A 557 -6.37 -24.26 15.82
CA PHE A 557 -7.17 -23.31 15.05
C PHE A 557 -6.75 -23.24 13.58
N ILE A 558 -5.45 -23.28 13.32
CA ILE A 558 -4.89 -23.38 11.96
C ILE A 558 -5.44 -24.63 11.26
N GLU A 559 -5.34 -25.79 11.89
CA GLU A 559 -5.84 -27.04 11.32
C GLU A 559 -7.35 -27.02 11.13
N TYR A 560 -8.09 -26.44 12.07
CA TYR A 560 -9.54 -26.29 12.03
C TYR A 560 -10.02 -25.43 10.85
N LEU A 561 -9.40 -24.28 10.61
CA LEU A 561 -9.71 -23.42 9.47
C LEU A 561 -9.46 -24.16 8.14
N CYS A 562 -8.28 -24.81 8.02
CA CYS A 562 -7.92 -25.52 6.79
C CYS A 562 -8.80 -26.75 6.52
N LEU A 563 -9.18 -27.50 7.56
CA LEU A 563 -10.02 -28.71 7.41
C LEU A 563 -11.41 -28.41 6.85
N ASN A 564 -11.90 -27.21 7.13
CA ASN A 564 -13.27 -26.80 6.85
C ASN A 564 -13.40 -25.86 5.64
N TYR A 565 -12.28 -25.35 5.11
CA TYR A 565 -12.26 -24.63 3.84
C TYR A 565 -12.79 -25.49 2.69
N GLY A 566 -13.69 -24.92 1.88
CA GLY A 566 -14.37 -25.62 0.78
C GLY A 566 -15.43 -26.64 1.23
N LYS A 567 -15.68 -26.78 2.54
CA LYS A 567 -16.71 -27.69 3.10
C LYS A 567 -17.75 -26.97 3.94
N ASN A 568 -17.36 -25.84 4.53
CA ASN A 568 -18.24 -25.00 5.29
C ASN A 568 -18.21 -23.58 4.69
N ASP A 569 -19.38 -23.11 4.24
CA ASP A 569 -19.50 -21.83 3.55
C ASP A 569 -19.04 -20.65 4.41
N TYR A 570 -19.22 -20.72 5.73
CA TYR A 570 -18.82 -19.65 6.64
C TYR A 570 -17.29 -19.54 6.75
N ILE A 571 -16.59 -20.66 6.95
CA ILE A 571 -15.12 -20.67 6.99
C ILE A 571 -14.54 -20.38 5.60
N THR A 572 -15.20 -20.84 4.53
CA THR A 572 -14.78 -20.56 3.16
C THR A 572 -14.83 -19.06 2.88
N LYS A 573 -15.96 -18.40 3.15
CA LYS A 573 -16.07 -16.94 3.03
C LYS A 573 -15.09 -16.17 3.90
N LEU A 574 -14.84 -16.64 5.12
CA LEU A 574 -13.86 -16.00 5.99
C LEU A 574 -12.45 -16.03 5.36
N ILE A 575 -12.06 -17.17 4.80
CA ILE A 575 -10.74 -17.35 4.18
C ILE A 575 -10.65 -16.64 2.83
N ASP A 576 -11.75 -16.54 2.08
CA ASP A 576 -11.84 -15.84 0.78
C ASP A 576 -11.94 -14.30 0.90
N ASN A 577 -12.00 -13.75 2.11
CA ASN A 577 -12.19 -12.30 2.31
C ASN A 577 -11.33 -11.72 3.43
N VAL A 578 -10.51 -12.52 4.12
CA VAL A 578 -9.68 -12.09 5.24
C VAL A 578 -8.36 -12.84 5.18
N ARG A 579 -7.26 -12.09 5.31
CA ARG A 579 -5.92 -12.65 5.37
C ARG A 579 -5.47 -12.80 6.82
N ILE A 580 -5.47 -14.05 7.29
CA ILE A 580 -5.30 -14.38 8.70
C ILE A 580 -3.86 -14.84 8.95
N HIS A 581 -3.13 -14.11 9.77
CA HIS A 581 -1.77 -14.45 10.18
C HIS A 581 -1.74 -15.04 11.60
N ILE A 582 -1.20 -16.24 11.76
CA ILE A 582 -1.21 -16.93 13.06
C ILE A 582 0.21 -17.28 13.49
N MET A 583 0.62 -16.74 14.64
CA MET A 583 1.90 -16.97 15.31
C MET A 583 1.69 -17.77 16.61
N PRO A 584 1.89 -19.11 16.61
CA PRO A 584 1.65 -19.91 17.80
C PRO A 584 2.59 -19.62 18.97
N THR A 585 3.80 -19.12 18.73
CA THR A 585 4.77 -18.84 19.81
C THR A 585 5.65 -17.65 19.50
N MET A 586 5.52 -16.60 20.31
CA MET A 586 6.42 -15.44 20.29
C MET A 586 7.67 -15.64 21.18
N ASN A 587 7.56 -16.44 22.24
CA ASN A 587 8.68 -16.81 23.12
C ASN A 587 8.96 -18.32 23.08
N PRO A 588 9.50 -18.84 21.96
CA PRO A 588 9.83 -20.26 21.87
C PRO A 588 10.91 -20.67 22.88
N ASP A 589 11.77 -19.74 23.31
CA ASP A 589 12.86 -20.02 24.25
C ASP A 589 12.37 -20.29 25.66
N GLY A 590 11.47 -19.44 26.15
CA GLY A 590 10.82 -19.62 27.45
C GLY A 590 10.00 -20.92 27.49
N PHE A 591 9.27 -21.22 26.40
CA PHE A 591 8.49 -22.46 26.31
C PHE A 591 9.39 -23.69 26.33
N GLU A 592 10.47 -23.71 25.53
CA GLU A 592 11.40 -24.84 25.48
C GLU A 592 12.10 -25.10 26.81
N TYR A 593 12.40 -24.04 27.56
CA TYR A 593 12.93 -24.16 28.91
C TYR A 593 11.92 -24.84 29.84
N GLU A 594 10.68 -24.36 29.87
CA GLU A 594 9.60 -24.90 30.71
C GLU A 594 9.26 -26.36 30.34
N TYR A 595 9.16 -26.65 29.04
CA TYR A 595 8.83 -27.96 28.51
C TYR A 595 9.89 -29.03 28.88
N LYS A 596 11.17 -28.66 28.92
CA LYS A 596 12.29 -29.59 29.22
C LYS A 596 12.53 -29.82 30.70
N GLN A 597 12.29 -28.82 31.56
CA GLN A 597 12.69 -28.87 32.97
C GLN A 597 11.65 -29.56 33.85
N THR A 598 10.36 -29.25 33.69
CA THR A 598 9.37 -29.50 34.75
C THR A 598 8.05 -30.10 34.28
N LYS A 599 7.72 -30.03 32.98
CA LYS A 599 6.39 -30.38 32.44
C LYS A 599 5.22 -29.69 33.18
N HIS A 600 5.50 -28.61 33.93
CA HIS A 600 4.56 -27.85 34.76
C HIS A 600 5.07 -26.41 34.87
N ALA A 601 4.19 -25.40 34.82
CA ALA A 601 4.57 -23.98 34.97
C ALA A 601 5.16 -23.68 36.36
N VAL A 602 6.48 -23.53 36.45
CA VAL A 602 7.21 -23.04 37.64
C VAL A 602 7.51 -21.55 37.56
N GLY A 603 7.20 -20.90 36.43
CA GLY A 603 7.37 -19.45 36.20
C GLY A 603 8.75 -19.06 35.65
N ASP A 604 9.69 -19.99 35.54
CA ASP A 604 11.04 -19.72 35.03
C ASP A 604 11.10 -19.59 33.49
N GLY A 605 10.12 -20.16 32.77
CA GLY A 605 9.91 -20.04 31.33
C GLY A 605 9.06 -18.84 30.88
N ARG A 606 8.60 -17.99 31.80
CA ARG A 606 7.86 -16.76 31.46
C ARG A 606 8.66 -15.84 30.55
N PHE A 607 9.92 -15.62 30.91
CA PHE A 607 10.83 -14.71 30.22
C PHE A 607 11.48 -15.35 28.99
N ASN A 608 12.07 -14.57 28.10
CA ASN A 608 12.93 -15.12 27.04
C ASN A 608 14.26 -15.66 27.61
N ALA A 609 15.15 -16.20 26.77
CA ALA A 609 16.42 -16.77 27.23
C ALA A 609 17.38 -15.76 27.91
N LYS A 610 17.17 -14.45 27.69
CA LYS A 610 17.88 -13.36 28.41
C LYS A 610 17.20 -12.93 29.70
N LYS A 611 16.17 -13.66 30.15
CA LYS A 611 15.36 -13.34 31.33
C LYS A 611 14.66 -11.98 31.24
N ILE A 612 14.32 -11.56 30.02
CA ILE A 612 13.53 -10.34 29.76
C ILE A 612 12.07 -10.70 29.51
N ASP A 613 11.16 -9.93 30.08
CA ASP A 613 9.72 -10.05 29.83
C ASP A 613 9.44 -9.37 28.50
N LEU A 614 9.08 -10.15 27.48
CA LEU A 614 8.88 -9.63 26.13
C LEU A 614 7.72 -8.65 26.06
N ASN A 615 6.66 -8.83 26.86
CA ASN A 615 5.53 -7.90 26.84
C ASN A 615 5.94 -6.53 27.40
N GLN A 616 6.82 -6.50 28.40
CA GLN A 616 7.37 -5.25 28.98
C GLN A 616 8.56 -4.66 28.20
N ASN A 617 8.96 -5.29 27.10
CA ASN A 617 10.09 -4.83 26.31
C ASN A 617 9.67 -3.95 25.12
N PHE A 618 8.37 -3.79 24.85
CA PHE A 618 7.90 -2.83 23.85
C PHE A 618 8.16 -1.38 24.28
N PRO A 619 8.27 -0.42 23.33
CA PRO A 619 8.45 0.99 23.65
C PRO A 619 7.38 1.50 24.64
N HIS A 620 7.84 2.13 25.71
CA HIS A 620 6.97 2.76 26.69
C HIS A 620 6.24 3.97 26.08
N ILE A 621 4.95 4.10 26.37
CA ILE A 621 4.08 5.19 25.89
C ILE A 621 3.63 6.02 27.08
N GLU A 622 4.06 7.28 27.17
CA GLU A 622 3.58 8.15 28.25
C GLU A 622 2.17 8.69 27.94
N LEU A 623 1.24 8.51 28.88
CA LEU A 623 -0.14 9.01 28.76
C LEU A 623 -0.33 10.35 29.49
N GLU A 624 -1.15 11.22 28.91
CA GLU A 624 -1.69 12.43 29.52
C GLU A 624 -3.22 12.43 29.51
N GLN A 625 -3.83 13.21 30.41
CA GLN A 625 -5.28 13.34 30.46
C GLN A 625 -5.76 14.19 29.28
N SER A 626 -6.74 13.67 28.53
CA SER A 626 -7.41 14.43 27.47
C SER A 626 -8.22 15.59 28.05
N SER A 627 -8.58 16.59 27.23
CA SER A 627 -9.46 17.68 27.67
C SER A 627 -10.88 17.21 28.01
N LYS A 628 -11.29 16.06 27.46
CA LYS A 628 -12.48 15.31 27.86
C LYS A 628 -12.09 14.50 29.10
N LYS A 629 -12.64 14.87 30.25
CA LYS A 629 -12.13 14.56 31.61
C LYS A 629 -11.97 13.08 32.03
N ASP A 630 -12.14 12.09 31.16
CA ASP A 630 -12.08 10.66 31.50
C ASP A 630 -11.26 9.81 30.52
N GLU A 631 -10.58 10.42 29.55
CA GLU A 631 -9.78 9.72 28.52
C GLU A 631 -8.27 9.92 28.74
N ALA A 632 -7.50 8.90 28.39
CA ALA A 632 -6.05 8.92 28.35
C ALA A 632 -5.58 8.94 26.89
N ILE A 633 -4.66 9.86 26.58
CA ILE A 633 -4.07 10.01 25.24
C ILE A 633 -2.54 9.95 25.32
N PRO A 634 -1.83 9.44 24.30
CA PRO A 634 -0.38 9.54 24.24
C PRO A 634 0.07 11.02 24.25
N LYS A 635 1.17 11.33 24.97
CA LYS A 635 1.73 12.69 24.97
C LYS A 635 2.04 13.18 23.55
N LYS A 636 1.89 14.50 23.34
CA LYS A 636 2.12 15.15 22.03
C LYS A 636 3.45 14.83 21.34
N GLU A 637 4.51 14.52 22.09
CA GLU A 637 5.81 14.13 21.52
C GLU A 637 5.77 12.84 20.68
N TYR A 638 4.80 11.96 20.96
CA TYR A 638 4.54 10.76 20.17
C TYR A 638 3.77 11.07 18.87
N ASN A 639 3.10 12.23 18.78
CA ASN A 639 2.31 12.71 17.63
C ASN A 639 3.06 13.67 16.68
N ASN A 640 4.38 13.85 16.84
CA ASN A 640 5.19 14.72 15.98
C ASN A 640 5.53 14.07 14.63
N ASN A 641 5.59 14.89 13.55
CA ASN A 641 5.85 14.62 12.11
C ASN A 641 7.11 13.79 11.73
N GLU A 642 7.77 13.09 12.65
CA GLU A 642 8.79 12.09 12.33
C GLU A 642 8.10 10.72 12.07
N ASN A 643 8.53 10.01 11.02
CA ASN A 643 8.05 8.66 10.72
C ASN A 643 8.29 7.73 11.93
N ASN A 644 7.28 6.96 12.35
CA ASN A 644 7.37 6.00 13.46
C ASN A 644 8.50 4.98 13.25
N LEU A 645 8.80 4.64 11.99
CA LEU A 645 9.93 3.79 11.61
C LEU A 645 11.29 4.45 11.91
N ASP A 646 11.42 5.78 11.73
CA ASP A 646 12.65 6.52 12.04
C ASP A 646 12.88 6.62 13.55
N LYS A 647 11.81 6.78 14.34
CA LYS A 647 11.87 6.76 15.81
C LYS A 647 12.31 5.40 16.34
N PHE A 648 11.80 4.30 15.75
CA PHE A 648 12.18 2.93 16.10
C PHE A 648 13.62 2.60 15.70
N THR A 649 14.02 2.91 14.47
CA THR A 649 15.37 2.61 13.93
C THR A 649 16.47 3.24 14.79
N LYS A 650 16.25 4.45 15.32
CA LYS A 650 17.18 5.13 16.24
C LYS A 650 17.37 4.41 17.59
N LYS A 651 16.42 3.57 18.02
CA LYS A 651 16.40 2.89 19.34
C LYS A 651 16.38 1.35 19.28
N GLN A 652 16.45 0.77 18.08
CA GLN A 652 16.38 -0.68 17.81
C GLN A 652 17.20 -1.54 18.80
N ASN A 653 18.42 -1.14 19.14
CA ASN A 653 19.32 -1.90 20.01
C ASN A 653 18.84 -2.06 21.48
N GLN A 654 17.73 -1.42 21.87
CA GLN A 654 17.16 -1.49 23.22
C GLN A 654 16.16 -2.65 23.40
N PHE A 655 15.75 -3.30 22.31
CA PHE A 655 14.70 -4.33 22.32
C PHE A 655 15.27 -5.74 22.09
N GLN A 656 14.59 -6.75 22.60
CA GLN A 656 14.87 -8.17 22.39
C GLN A 656 14.55 -8.54 20.94
N PRO A 657 15.25 -9.53 20.35
CA PRO A 657 15.06 -9.88 18.96
C PRO A 657 13.61 -10.32 18.64
N GLU A 658 12.92 -10.95 19.60
CA GLU A 658 11.50 -11.30 19.46
C GLU A 658 10.60 -10.06 19.37
N VAL A 659 10.86 -9.04 20.19
CA VAL A 659 10.09 -7.78 20.19
C VAL A 659 10.40 -6.96 18.94
N GLN A 660 11.67 -6.92 18.51
CA GLN A 660 12.04 -6.27 17.25
C GLN A 660 11.33 -6.91 16.06
N ALA A 661 11.27 -8.25 16.04
CA ALA A 661 10.56 -9.02 15.02
C ALA A 661 9.07 -8.69 14.99
N ALA A 662 8.40 -8.67 16.15
CA ALA A 662 6.99 -8.33 16.26
C ALA A 662 6.70 -6.87 15.84
N ILE A 663 7.52 -5.90 16.26
CA ILE A 663 7.39 -4.50 15.85
C ILE A 663 7.54 -4.35 14.33
N HIS A 664 8.59 -4.93 13.76
CA HIS A 664 8.82 -4.90 12.32
C HIS A 664 7.67 -5.55 11.55
N TRP A 665 7.16 -6.66 12.07
CA TRP A 665 6.03 -7.35 11.48
C TRP A 665 4.75 -6.50 11.47
N SER A 666 4.44 -5.79 12.57
CA SER A 666 3.33 -4.84 12.63
C SER A 666 3.47 -3.62 11.72
N LEU A 667 4.69 -3.27 11.30
CA LEU A 667 4.95 -2.15 10.38
C LEU A 667 4.91 -2.55 8.91
N ILE A 668 5.09 -3.84 8.60
CA ILE A 668 5.04 -4.38 7.23
C ILE A 668 3.59 -4.65 6.81
N TYR A 669 2.81 -5.27 7.69
CA TYR A 669 1.43 -5.63 7.41
C TYR A 669 0.50 -4.65 8.11
N PRO A 670 -0.46 -4.04 7.40
CA PRO A 670 -1.43 -3.11 7.98
C PRO A 670 -2.51 -3.89 8.76
N PHE A 671 -2.13 -4.50 9.89
CA PHE A 671 -3.07 -5.23 10.73
C PHE A 671 -4.15 -4.29 11.25
N VAL A 672 -5.41 -4.66 11.02
CA VAL A 672 -6.55 -3.88 11.51
C VAL A 672 -7.10 -4.45 12.83
N LEU A 673 -6.85 -5.73 13.09
CA LEU A 673 -7.34 -6.46 14.26
C LEU A 673 -6.34 -7.53 14.70
N SER A 674 -6.05 -7.56 16.01
CA SER A 674 -5.13 -8.54 16.58
C SER A 674 -5.60 -9.14 17.89
N GLY A 675 -5.30 -10.42 18.10
CA GLY A 675 -5.47 -11.10 19.39
C GLY A 675 -4.14 -11.62 19.93
N ASN A 676 -3.71 -11.09 21.06
CA ASN A 676 -2.53 -11.55 21.80
C ASN A 676 -2.97 -12.48 22.93
N LEU A 677 -2.70 -13.78 22.81
CA LEU A 677 -3.23 -14.81 23.71
C LEU A 677 -2.27 -15.09 24.87
N HIS A 678 -2.76 -14.87 26.09
CA HIS A 678 -2.07 -15.09 27.37
C HIS A 678 -2.79 -16.15 28.21
N GLY A 679 -2.19 -16.50 29.35
CA GLY A 679 -2.79 -17.39 30.33
C GLY A 679 -2.55 -16.94 31.78
N GLY A 680 -3.42 -17.39 32.68
CA GLY A 680 -3.38 -17.04 34.11
C GLY A 680 -4.66 -16.35 34.59
N ALA A 681 -5.53 -15.94 33.67
CA ALA A 681 -6.87 -15.44 33.95
C ALA A 681 -7.85 -15.91 32.87
N LEU A 682 -9.14 -15.58 33.01
CA LEU A 682 -10.12 -15.77 31.95
C LEU A 682 -10.83 -14.44 31.67
N VAL A 683 -10.27 -13.65 30.76
CA VAL A 683 -10.74 -12.28 30.47
C VAL A 683 -10.23 -11.80 29.12
N ALA A 684 -11.03 -10.99 28.42
CA ALA A 684 -10.56 -10.18 27.30
C ALA A 684 -10.19 -8.77 27.80
N GLN A 685 -8.90 -8.45 27.73
CA GLN A 685 -8.30 -7.21 28.18
C GLN A 685 -8.07 -6.24 27.01
N TYR A 686 -8.41 -4.97 27.21
CA TYR A 686 -8.28 -3.92 26.21
C TYR A 686 -7.49 -2.68 26.71
N PRO A 687 -6.92 -1.87 25.79
CA PRO A 687 -6.06 -0.73 26.13
C PRO A 687 -6.74 0.36 26.98
N PHE A 688 -5.98 1.21 27.67
CA PHE A 688 -4.53 1.15 27.86
C PHE A 688 -4.13 0.29 29.07
N ASP A 689 -2.92 -0.25 29.04
CA ASP A 689 -2.33 -1.03 30.14
C ASP A 689 -1.67 -0.13 31.21
N ASN A 690 -1.14 1.05 30.85
CA ASN A 690 -0.52 1.97 31.81
C ASN A 690 -1.46 3.06 32.33
N ARG A 691 -1.06 3.77 33.40
CA ARG A 691 -1.86 4.86 34.03
C ARG A 691 -1.33 6.23 33.65
N ILE A 692 -2.23 7.21 33.59
CA ILE A 692 -1.84 8.63 33.59
C ILE A 692 -1.10 8.94 34.90
N LYS A 693 0.08 9.53 34.78
CA LYS A 693 0.93 9.90 35.92
C LYS A 693 0.16 10.80 36.90
N ASP A 694 0.20 10.44 38.18
CA ASP A 694 -0.50 11.12 39.30
C ASP A 694 -2.05 11.04 39.28
N SER A 695 -2.66 10.25 38.40
CA SER A 695 -4.10 10.01 38.38
C SER A 695 -4.55 9.00 39.45
N LYS A 696 -5.70 9.26 40.09
CA LYS A 696 -6.37 8.33 41.00
C LYS A 696 -7.42 7.44 40.29
N ILE A 697 -7.61 7.62 38.99
CA ILE A 697 -8.61 6.88 38.21
C ILE A 697 -8.10 5.46 37.95
N ALA A 698 -8.97 4.47 38.19
CA ALA A 698 -8.65 3.05 38.08
C ALA A 698 -8.37 2.63 36.62
N GLU A 699 -9.11 3.17 35.66
CA GLU A 699 -9.01 2.87 34.22
C GLU A 699 -8.24 3.95 33.46
N SER A 700 -7.57 3.54 32.37
CA SER A 700 -7.00 4.45 31.37
C SER A 700 -7.72 4.23 30.05
N LYS A 701 -8.84 4.93 29.88
CA LYS A 701 -9.69 4.76 28.70
C LYS A 701 -9.01 5.33 27.47
N SER A 702 -8.83 4.50 26.45
CA SER A 702 -8.38 4.98 25.14
C SER A 702 -9.48 5.80 24.44
N PRO A 703 -9.13 6.61 23.42
CA PRO A 703 -10.11 7.27 22.57
C PRO A 703 -11.21 6.34 22.02
N ASP A 704 -10.88 5.07 21.78
CA ASP A 704 -11.80 4.06 21.22
C ASP A 704 -12.17 2.98 22.22
N ASP A 705 -12.20 3.32 23.50
CA ASP A 705 -12.56 2.42 24.62
C ASP A 705 -13.88 1.68 24.35
N ALA A 706 -14.87 2.34 23.72
CA ALA A 706 -16.14 1.71 23.33
C ALA A 706 -15.96 0.58 22.31
N THR A 707 -15.20 0.83 21.25
CA THR A 707 -14.90 -0.17 20.21
C THR A 707 -14.14 -1.34 20.83
N PHE A 708 -13.10 -1.06 21.60
CA PHE A 708 -12.31 -2.06 22.32
C PHE A 708 -13.15 -2.94 23.26
N LYS A 709 -14.08 -2.33 24.02
CA LYS A 709 -15.07 -3.06 24.83
C LYS A 709 -15.98 -3.94 23.98
N MET A 710 -16.38 -3.48 22.80
CA MET A 710 -17.15 -4.29 21.85
C MET A 710 -16.39 -5.55 21.46
N LEU A 711 -15.13 -5.40 21.05
CA LEU A 711 -14.27 -6.52 20.60
C LEU A 711 -14.09 -7.52 21.75
N ALA A 712 -13.77 -7.02 22.94
CA ALA A 712 -13.55 -7.83 24.14
C ALA A 712 -14.82 -8.58 24.55
N ASN A 713 -15.97 -7.92 24.50
CA ASN A 713 -17.27 -8.52 24.81
C ASN A 713 -17.67 -9.56 23.75
N SER A 714 -17.28 -9.35 22.49
CA SER A 714 -17.55 -10.29 21.41
C SER A 714 -16.84 -11.63 21.66
N TYR A 715 -15.55 -11.59 22.02
CA TYR A 715 -14.81 -12.77 22.45
C TYR A 715 -15.44 -13.41 23.69
N SER A 716 -15.67 -12.60 24.74
CA SER A 716 -16.18 -13.06 26.03
C SER A 716 -17.52 -13.81 25.93
N LYS A 717 -18.47 -13.26 25.16
CA LYS A 717 -19.80 -13.87 24.91
C LYS A 717 -19.76 -15.07 23.99
N ALA A 718 -18.75 -15.17 23.13
CA ALA A 718 -18.58 -16.32 22.26
C ALA A 718 -17.88 -17.48 22.98
N HIS A 719 -17.07 -17.18 23.99
CA HIS A 719 -16.46 -18.16 24.88
C HIS A 719 -17.52 -18.82 25.78
N THR A 720 -17.34 -20.10 26.08
CA THR A 720 -18.35 -20.89 26.82
C THR A 720 -18.59 -20.43 28.26
N LYS A 721 -17.59 -19.80 28.89
CA LYS A 721 -17.62 -19.41 30.32
C LYS A 721 -17.11 -18.00 30.63
N MET A 722 -16.53 -17.28 29.68
CA MET A 722 -15.81 -16.03 30.00
C MET A 722 -16.81 -14.94 30.38
N PHE A 723 -17.91 -14.82 29.64
CA PHE A 723 -19.00 -13.87 29.92
C PHE A 723 -19.67 -14.07 31.29
N GLU A 724 -19.59 -15.26 31.88
CA GLU A 724 -20.15 -15.51 33.21
C GLU A 724 -19.44 -14.67 34.29
N GLY A 725 -18.19 -14.27 34.00
CA GLY A 725 -17.38 -13.42 34.86
C GLY A 725 -16.90 -14.06 36.16
N ASN A 726 -17.28 -15.31 36.40
CA ASN A 726 -16.95 -16.09 37.59
C ASN A 726 -15.84 -17.09 37.28
N SER A 727 -14.60 -16.61 37.18
CA SER A 727 -13.41 -17.43 36.96
C SER A 727 -12.45 -17.38 38.18
N CYS A 728 -11.19 -17.78 38.02
CA CYS A 728 -10.14 -17.60 39.05
C CYS A 728 -9.99 -16.14 39.50
N VAL A 729 -10.28 -15.19 38.62
CA VAL A 729 -10.41 -13.77 38.94
C VAL A 729 -11.77 -13.31 38.43
N ILE A 730 -12.46 -12.48 39.22
CA ILE A 730 -13.80 -12.02 38.89
C ILE A 730 -13.69 -10.82 37.95
N PHE A 731 -14.15 -11.00 36.72
CA PHE A 731 -14.27 -9.92 35.73
C PHE A 731 -15.71 -9.86 35.26
N ARG A 732 -16.40 -8.78 35.59
CA ARG A 732 -17.80 -8.62 35.17
C ARG A 732 -17.87 -8.67 33.65
N ASP A 733 -18.75 -9.53 33.13
CA ASP A 733 -18.95 -9.78 31.70
C ASP A 733 -17.69 -10.30 30.97
N GLY A 734 -16.66 -10.75 31.71
CA GLY A 734 -15.45 -11.36 31.17
C GLY A 734 -14.52 -10.40 30.42
N THR A 735 -14.60 -9.09 30.71
CA THR A 735 -13.76 -8.05 30.06
C THR A 735 -13.14 -7.10 31.08
N THR A 736 -11.98 -6.50 30.77
CA THR A 736 -11.36 -5.47 31.62
C THR A 736 -10.49 -4.49 30.84
N ASN A 737 -10.40 -3.24 31.31
CA ASN A 737 -9.33 -2.32 30.89
C ASN A 737 -8.01 -2.75 31.54
N GLY A 738 -6.90 -2.67 30.80
CA GLY A 738 -5.61 -3.12 31.28
C GLY A 738 -5.14 -2.42 32.55
N ALA A 739 -5.16 -1.09 32.56
CA ALA A 739 -4.74 -0.29 33.70
C ALA A 739 -5.57 -0.58 34.96
N ALA A 740 -6.85 -0.93 34.82
CA ALA A 740 -7.73 -1.29 35.94
C ALA A 740 -7.41 -2.65 36.56
N TRP A 741 -6.82 -3.57 35.80
CA TRP A 741 -6.45 -4.88 36.30
C TRP A 741 -4.98 -4.96 36.70
N ARG A 742 -4.07 -4.76 35.75
CA ARG A 742 -2.63 -4.85 35.95
C ARG A 742 -1.93 -3.76 35.14
N VAL A 743 -1.36 -2.80 35.84
CA VAL A 743 -0.58 -1.73 35.20
C VAL A 743 0.70 -2.31 34.63
N ILE A 744 0.91 -2.14 33.32
CA ILE A 744 2.14 -2.54 32.65
C ILE A 744 2.71 -1.31 31.91
N GLU A 745 3.98 -1.00 32.15
CA GLU A 745 4.69 0.07 31.44
C GLU A 745 5.38 -0.51 30.20
N GLY A 746 4.70 -0.42 29.05
CA GLY A 746 5.12 -1.04 27.78
C GLY A 746 4.44 -2.39 27.55
N GLY A 747 3.86 -2.57 26.36
CA GLY A 747 3.03 -3.72 25.99
C GLY A 747 2.82 -3.78 24.48
N MET A 748 2.69 -5.00 23.92
CA MET A 748 2.39 -5.18 22.50
C MET A 748 1.04 -4.55 22.12
N GLN A 749 0.06 -4.67 23.02
CA GLN A 749 -1.30 -4.15 22.84
C GLN A 749 -1.31 -2.62 22.66
N ASP A 750 -0.78 -1.89 23.64
CA ASP A 750 -0.75 -0.43 23.62
C ASP A 750 0.10 0.11 22.47
N TRP A 751 1.22 -0.58 22.18
CA TRP A 751 2.11 -0.21 21.08
C TRP A 751 1.44 -0.38 19.71
N SER A 752 0.82 -1.53 19.45
CA SER A 752 0.19 -1.82 18.16
C SER A 752 -0.96 -0.86 17.89
N TYR A 753 -1.72 -0.52 18.94
CA TYR A 753 -2.78 0.48 18.84
C TYR A 753 -2.23 1.88 18.49
N VAL A 754 -1.22 2.37 19.21
CA VAL A 754 -0.73 3.75 19.06
C VAL A 754 0.09 3.96 17.79
N PHE A 755 0.86 2.97 17.35
CA PHE A 755 1.84 3.16 16.27
C PHE A 755 1.44 2.54 14.92
N THR A 756 0.49 1.60 14.90
CA THR A 756 0.15 0.84 13.69
C THR A 756 -1.35 0.79 13.38
N SER A 757 -2.19 1.49 14.15
CA SER A 757 -3.66 1.51 14.02
C SER A 757 -4.33 0.14 14.19
N ASP A 758 -3.61 -0.82 14.76
CA ASP A 758 -4.03 -2.20 14.99
C ASP A 758 -4.82 -2.30 16.30
N MET A 759 -6.07 -2.77 16.21
CA MET A 759 -6.95 -2.97 17.36
C MET A 759 -6.61 -4.27 18.09
N GLU A 760 -5.52 -4.26 18.85
CA GLU A 760 -5.07 -5.46 19.56
C GLU A 760 -5.77 -5.67 20.91
N LEU A 761 -6.29 -6.89 21.14
CA LEU A 761 -6.72 -7.36 22.45
C LEU A 761 -5.72 -8.31 23.08
N THR A 762 -5.48 -8.17 24.38
CA THR A 762 -4.86 -9.19 25.22
C THR A 762 -5.95 -10.14 25.71
N ILE A 763 -5.89 -11.43 25.35
CA ILE A 763 -6.95 -12.40 25.63
C ILE A 763 -6.37 -13.51 26.52
N GLU A 764 -6.86 -13.57 27.75
CA GLU A 764 -6.49 -14.56 28.75
C GLU A 764 -7.40 -15.79 28.62
N LEU A 765 -6.84 -16.92 28.20
CA LEU A 765 -7.61 -18.10 27.77
C LEU A 765 -8.05 -19.02 28.91
N GLY A 766 -7.56 -18.79 30.12
CA GLY A 766 -7.98 -19.46 31.34
C GLY A 766 -6.92 -19.48 32.44
N CYS A 767 -7.33 -20.00 33.59
CA CYS A 767 -6.62 -19.84 34.86
C CYS A 767 -5.29 -20.59 34.94
N ASP A 768 -5.24 -21.81 34.40
CA ASP A 768 -3.99 -22.56 34.35
C ASP A 768 -3.17 -22.13 33.14
N LYS A 769 -1.96 -21.62 33.40
CA LYS A 769 -1.01 -21.24 32.35
C LYS A 769 -0.48 -22.44 31.57
N TYR A 770 -0.39 -23.58 32.25
CA TYR A 770 0.16 -24.83 31.73
C TYR A 770 -0.60 -26.04 32.32
N PRO A 771 -1.86 -26.28 31.89
CA PRO A 771 -2.69 -27.36 32.40
C PRO A 771 -2.16 -28.75 32.01
N ASP A 772 -2.61 -29.80 32.69
CA ASP A 772 -2.40 -31.18 32.21
C ASP A 772 -2.93 -31.34 30.77
N GLU A 773 -2.23 -32.09 29.90
CA GLU A 773 -2.60 -32.29 28.50
C GLU A 773 -4.05 -32.76 28.30
N LYS A 774 -4.56 -33.60 29.21
CA LYS A 774 -5.96 -34.08 29.23
C LYS A 774 -7.00 -32.95 29.27
N ASN A 775 -6.61 -31.77 29.76
CA ASN A 775 -7.48 -30.60 29.87
C ASN A 775 -7.40 -29.69 28.65
N LEU A 776 -6.40 -29.83 27.76
CA LEU A 776 -6.25 -28.97 26.57
C LEU A 776 -7.48 -29.03 25.66
N GLN A 777 -8.14 -30.19 25.57
CA GLN A 777 -9.41 -30.35 24.88
C GLN A 777 -10.51 -29.40 25.41
N ASN A 778 -10.57 -29.19 26.72
CA ASN A 778 -11.55 -28.28 27.34
C ASN A 778 -11.24 -26.83 26.99
N TYR A 779 -9.96 -26.46 26.96
CA TYR A 779 -9.52 -25.13 26.52
C TYR A 779 -9.83 -24.91 25.04
N TRP A 780 -9.53 -25.88 24.18
CA TRP A 780 -9.90 -25.83 22.76
C TRP A 780 -11.42 -25.65 22.58
N ASN A 781 -12.23 -26.47 23.25
CA ASN A 781 -13.69 -26.41 23.15
C ASN A 781 -14.26 -25.09 23.69
N GLY A 782 -13.64 -24.50 24.72
CA GLY A 782 -14.02 -23.20 25.22
C GLY A 782 -13.72 -22.06 24.26
N ASN A 783 -12.58 -22.13 23.56
CA ASN A 783 -12.00 -21.01 22.82
C ASN A 783 -12.22 -21.07 21.30
N LYS A 784 -12.39 -22.23 20.65
CA LYS A 784 -12.48 -22.32 19.17
C LYS A 784 -13.55 -21.44 18.55
N GLY A 785 -14.73 -21.41 19.16
CA GLY A 785 -15.84 -20.55 18.72
C GLY A 785 -15.60 -19.09 19.04
N ALA A 786 -14.86 -18.78 20.11
CA ALA A 786 -14.50 -17.42 20.49
C ALA A 786 -13.39 -16.83 19.60
N LEU A 787 -12.39 -17.64 19.24
CA LEU A 787 -11.36 -17.30 18.25
C LEU A 787 -12.01 -16.98 16.91
N LEU A 788 -12.87 -17.88 16.42
CA LEU A 788 -13.62 -17.65 15.18
C LEU A 788 -14.49 -16.38 15.28
N ALA A 789 -15.27 -16.25 16.36
CA ALA A 789 -16.14 -15.11 16.57
C ALA A 789 -15.39 -13.79 16.76
N PHE A 790 -14.12 -13.81 17.17
CA PHE A 790 -13.31 -12.60 17.34
C PHE A 790 -12.76 -12.11 16.01
N ILE A 791 -12.26 -12.97 15.14
CA ILE A 791 -11.86 -12.53 13.79
C ILE A 791 -13.06 -12.22 12.90
N THR A 792 -14.26 -12.69 13.27
CA THR A 792 -15.53 -12.27 12.64
C THR A 792 -16.35 -11.29 13.50
N GLN A 793 -15.75 -10.80 14.60
CA GLN A 793 -16.29 -9.96 15.69
C GLN A 793 -17.77 -10.04 16.08
N GLY A 794 -18.41 -11.21 16.06
CA GLY A 794 -19.85 -11.32 16.38
C GLY A 794 -20.75 -10.57 15.38
N PHE A 795 -20.18 -10.05 14.30
CA PHE A 795 -20.89 -9.43 13.22
C PHE A 795 -21.89 -10.43 12.62
N ILE A 796 -21.53 -11.71 12.49
CA ILE A 796 -22.44 -12.78 12.05
C ILE A 796 -23.34 -13.32 13.19
N ARG A 797 -23.02 -13.05 14.47
CA ARG A 797 -23.92 -13.40 15.59
C ARG A 797 -25.09 -12.41 15.70
N ASP A 798 -24.78 -11.12 15.56
CA ASP A 798 -25.74 -10.01 15.71
C ASP A 798 -26.35 -9.61 14.35
N CYS A 799 -25.68 -9.96 13.24
CA CYS A 799 -26.09 -9.79 11.84
C CYS A 799 -25.78 -11.07 11.02
N PRO A 800 -26.59 -12.15 11.13
CA PRO A 800 -26.30 -13.47 10.54
C PRO A 800 -26.14 -13.53 9.02
N ASN A 801 -26.56 -12.48 8.32
CA ASN A 801 -26.38 -12.26 6.89
C ASN A 801 -25.08 -11.51 6.55
N GLY A 802 -24.28 -11.13 7.53
CA GLY A 802 -23.06 -10.34 7.36
C GLY A 802 -23.33 -8.86 7.08
N LYS A 803 -24.37 -8.24 7.68
CA LYS A 803 -24.78 -6.85 7.39
C LYS A 803 -25.37 -6.12 8.62
N LEU A 804 -24.78 -5.03 9.09
CA LEU A 804 -25.23 -4.26 10.26
C LEU A 804 -26.22 -3.15 9.89
N ASP A 805 -27.51 -3.34 10.17
CA ASP A 805 -28.54 -2.34 9.84
C ASP A 805 -28.57 -1.13 10.81
N LYS A 806 -29.17 -0.03 10.35
CA LYS A 806 -29.26 1.24 11.09
C LYS A 806 -29.93 1.14 12.46
N LYS A 807 -30.86 0.19 12.64
CA LYS A 807 -31.52 -0.05 13.93
C LYS A 807 -30.55 -0.72 14.89
N LYS A 808 -29.80 -1.71 14.42
CA LYS A 808 -28.83 -2.45 15.22
C LYS A 808 -27.61 -1.59 15.56
N PHE A 809 -27.14 -0.76 14.63
CA PHE A 809 -26.11 0.25 14.89
C PHE A 809 -26.51 1.24 15.99
N LEU A 810 -27.77 1.69 16.01
CA LEU A 810 -28.31 2.53 17.08
C LEU A 810 -28.37 1.80 18.44
N GLU A 811 -28.85 0.56 18.47
CA GLU A 811 -28.88 -0.27 19.69
C GLU A 811 -27.48 -0.42 20.31
N VAL A 812 -26.44 -0.53 19.47
CA VAL A 812 -25.05 -0.62 19.90
C VAL A 812 -24.59 0.67 20.60
N TYR A 813 -24.85 1.84 20.02
CA TYR A 813 -24.50 3.13 20.63
C TYR A 813 -25.35 3.47 21.88
N GLU A 814 -26.61 3.03 21.96
CA GLU A 814 -27.44 3.19 23.17
C GLU A 814 -26.87 2.44 24.38
N VAL A 815 -26.14 1.34 24.13
CA VAL A 815 -25.39 0.62 25.17
C VAL A 815 -24.13 1.37 25.59
N PHE A 816 -23.43 2.03 24.65
CA PHE A 816 -22.20 2.78 24.93
C PHE A 816 -22.41 4.14 25.59
N PHE A 817 -23.56 4.78 25.35
CA PHE A 817 -23.90 6.10 25.90
C PHE A 817 -25.19 6.05 26.74
N PRO A 818 -25.22 5.28 27.85
CA PRO A 818 -26.45 5.01 28.61
C PRO A 818 -27.04 6.25 29.31
N GLY A 819 -26.26 7.33 29.44
CA GLY A 819 -26.68 8.63 29.98
C GLY A 819 -27.03 9.68 28.92
N GLY A 820 -26.92 9.36 27.64
CA GLY A 820 -27.13 10.27 26.52
C GLY A 820 -28.18 9.77 25.52
N ASN A 821 -28.37 10.52 24.44
CA ASN A 821 -29.25 10.18 23.33
C ASN A 821 -28.43 10.09 22.03
N PRO A 822 -28.04 8.88 21.60
CA PRO A 822 -27.14 8.68 20.47
C PRO A 822 -27.84 8.82 19.12
N LYS A 823 -29.17 8.89 19.09
CA LYS A 823 -29.99 8.73 17.87
C LYS A 823 -29.59 9.63 16.72
N ASN A 824 -29.31 10.90 17.01
CA ASN A 824 -28.94 11.87 15.98
C ASN A 824 -27.49 11.67 15.53
N TYR A 825 -26.57 11.39 16.45
CA TYR A 825 -25.17 11.15 16.12
C TYR A 825 -25.01 9.86 15.29
N CYS A 826 -25.64 8.76 15.72
CA CYS A 826 -25.63 7.49 14.98
C CYS A 826 -26.23 7.61 13.60
N LYS A 827 -27.21 8.50 13.40
CA LYS A 827 -27.74 8.74 12.07
C LYS A 827 -26.63 9.26 11.15
N TYR A 828 -25.93 10.31 11.56
CA TYR A 828 -24.87 10.92 10.75
C TYR A 828 -23.67 9.98 10.59
N ALA A 829 -23.23 9.30 11.67
CA ALA A 829 -22.12 8.36 11.62
C ALA A 829 -22.44 7.09 10.80
N PHE A 830 -23.66 6.55 10.90
CA PHE A 830 -24.08 5.41 10.08
C PHE A 830 -24.05 5.77 8.59
N ASP A 831 -24.62 6.94 8.26
CA ASP A 831 -24.67 7.43 6.88
C ASP A 831 -23.27 7.79 6.33
N THR A 832 -22.24 7.91 7.20
CA THR A 832 -20.83 8.10 6.80
C THR A 832 -20.06 6.77 6.66
N PHE A 833 -20.47 5.73 7.40
CA PHE A 833 -19.78 4.43 7.44
C PHE A 833 -20.38 3.37 6.50
N ASP A 834 -21.65 3.52 6.15
CA ASP A 834 -22.34 2.79 5.08
C ASP A 834 -21.84 3.33 3.74
N THR A 835 -20.56 3.09 3.42
CA THR A 835 -19.87 3.71 2.26
C THR A 835 -20.52 3.31 0.94
N ASN A 836 -21.19 2.17 0.95
CA ASN A 836 -21.85 1.60 -0.19
C ASN A 836 -23.36 1.99 -0.21
N ASP A 837 -23.90 2.68 0.81
CA ASP A 837 -25.31 3.12 0.92
C ASP A 837 -26.36 1.98 0.79
N ASP A 838 -25.98 0.72 1.07
CA ASP A 838 -26.90 -0.42 0.97
C ASP A 838 -27.87 -0.51 2.17
N GLY A 839 -27.80 0.47 3.08
CA GLY A 839 -28.62 0.57 4.28
C GLY A 839 -28.12 -0.31 5.43
N THR A 840 -26.96 -0.96 5.24
CA THR A 840 -26.28 -1.83 6.19
C THR A 840 -24.76 -1.62 6.11
N ILE A 841 -24.06 -1.70 7.23
CA ILE A 841 -22.59 -1.65 7.24
C ILE A 841 -22.08 -3.10 7.19
N ASP A 842 -21.36 -3.48 6.13
CA ASP A 842 -20.72 -4.79 6.02
C ASP A 842 -19.44 -4.91 6.90
N PHE A 843 -18.86 -6.12 7.00
CA PHE A 843 -17.70 -6.33 7.89
C PHE A 843 -16.47 -5.54 7.44
N SER A 844 -16.28 -5.39 6.14
CA SER A 844 -15.18 -4.64 5.55
C SER A 844 -15.40 -3.15 5.76
N GLU A 845 -16.62 -2.64 5.57
CA GLU A 845 -16.99 -1.25 5.86
C GLU A 845 -16.87 -0.88 7.34
N PHE A 846 -17.21 -1.82 8.22
CA PHE A 846 -17.02 -1.66 9.65
C PHE A 846 -15.53 -1.58 10.03
N LEU A 847 -14.69 -2.44 9.47
CA LEU A 847 -13.25 -2.39 9.75
C LEU A 847 -12.56 -1.20 9.08
N LEU A 848 -12.98 -0.81 7.88
CA LEU A 848 -12.48 0.37 7.18
C LEU A 848 -12.88 1.66 7.89
N SER A 849 -14.10 1.78 8.42
CA SER A 849 -14.52 2.94 9.21
C SER A 849 -13.73 3.06 10.52
N VAL A 850 -13.41 1.94 11.18
CA VAL A 850 -12.57 1.90 12.38
C VAL A 850 -11.09 2.18 12.07
N ALA A 851 -10.58 1.71 10.93
CA ALA A 851 -9.20 1.95 10.49
C ALA A 851 -9.00 3.40 10.04
N ALA A 852 -9.99 3.97 9.36
CA ALA A 852 -9.95 5.33 8.83
C ALA A 852 -10.02 6.38 9.96
N THR A 853 -10.66 6.09 11.10
CA THR A 853 -10.62 6.97 12.28
C THR A 853 -9.28 6.96 13.03
N LYS A 854 -8.30 6.13 12.64
CA LYS A 854 -7.03 5.89 13.37
C LYS A 854 -5.76 5.93 12.55
N GLY A 855 -5.84 5.56 11.28
CA GLY A 855 -4.72 5.51 10.35
C GLY A 855 -4.68 6.76 9.49
N GLY A 856 -3.50 7.34 9.35
CA GLY A 856 -3.26 8.46 8.44
C GLY A 856 -2.60 9.67 9.09
N ASP A 857 -2.04 10.54 8.26
CA ASP A 857 -1.52 11.81 8.76
C ASP A 857 -2.67 12.71 9.27
N VAL A 858 -2.32 13.82 9.93
CA VAL A 858 -3.30 14.75 10.51
C VAL A 858 -4.27 15.31 9.45
N ASP A 859 -3.86 15.44 8.19
CA ASP A 859 -4.75 15.89 7.10
C ASP A 859 -5.83 14.86 6.78
N GLU A 860 -5.49 13.57 6.80
CA GLU A 860 -6.43 12.48 6.50
C GLU A 860 -7.53 12.37 7.58
N ARG A 861 -7.14 12.49 8.87
CA ARG A 861 -8.10 12.48 9.99
C ARG A 861 -8.98 13.73 10.03
N LEU A 862 -8.41 14.91 9.74
CA LEU A 862 -9.19 16.15 9.66
C LEU A 862 -10.08 16.19 8.41
N SER A 863 -9.66 15.54 7.32
CA SER A 863 -10.46 15.34 6.10
C SER A 863 -11.71 14.52 6.41
N MET A 864 -11.59 13.44 7.18
CA MET A 864 -12.75 12.63 7.57
C MET A 864 -13.63 13.31 8.62
N ALA A 865 -13.04 14.03 9.57
CA ALA A 865 -13.82 14.83 10.51
C ALA A 865 -14.63 15.91 9.77
N PHE A 866 -14.07 16.48 8.70
CA PHE A 866 -14.82 17.37 7.83
C PHE A 866 -16.01 16.66 7.17
N ASP A 867 -15.80 15.48 6.60
CA ASP A 867 -16.84 14.70 5.91
C ASP A 867 -17.97 14.28 6.86
N LEU A 868 -17.67 14.02 8.14
CA LEU A 868 -18.67 13.75 9.17
C LEU A 868 -19.50 14.99 9.56
N TYR A 869 -18.92 16.19 9.44
CA TYR A 869 -19.59 17.46 9.81
C TYR A 869 -20.37 18.09 8.66
N ASP A 870 -19.99 17.79 7.42
CA ASP A 870 -20.70 18.17 6.21
C ASP A 870 -21.92 17.25 6.00
N THR A 871 -22.96 17.49 6.81
CA THR A 871 -24.19 16.70 6.75
C THR A 871 -25.01 16.92 5.46
N SER A 872 -24.63 17.90 4.65
CA SER A 872 -25.28 18.24 3.39
C SER A 872 -24.49 17.79 2.17
N ASP A 873 -23.27 17.29 2.36
CA ASP A 873 -22.30 16.91 1.34
C ASP A 873 -22.09 18.03 0.30
N ASP A 874 -22.13 19.29 0.75
CA ASP A 874 -21.92 20.47 -0.11
C ASP A 874 -20.45 20.90 -0.18
N GLN A 875 -19.56 20.07 0.38
CA GLN A 875 -18.12 20.26 0.53
C GLN A 875 -17.77 21.54 1.29
N GLN A 876 -18.71 22.04 2.09
CA GLN A 876 -18.56 23.14 3.01
C GLN A 876 -19.26 22.77 4.32
N VAL A 877 -18.78 23.29 5.44
CA VAL A 877 -19.50 23.13 6.70
C VAL A 877 -20.05 24.48 7.12
N ASP A 878 -21.35 24.62 7.03
CA ASP A 878 -22.03 25.83 7.47
C ASP A 878 -22.25 25.85 8.99
N GLN A 879 -22.54 27.04 9.53
CA GLN A 879 -22.76 27.20 10.97
C GLN A 879 -23.93 26.35 11.49
N LYS A 880 -24.94 26.05 10.67
CA LYS A 880 -26.09 25.21 11.09
C LYS A 880 -25.69 23.74 11.17
N GLU A 881 -24.86 23.25 10.27
CA GLU A 881 -24.35 21.87 10.28
C GLU A 881 -23.41 21.64 11.46
N LEU A 882 -22.49 22.59 11.68
CA LEU A 882 -21.65 22.60 12.87
C LEU A 882 -22.52 22.63 14.15
N THR A 883 -23.60 23.43 14.17
CA THR A 883 -24.56 23.45 15.28
C THR A 883 -25.26 22.10 15.46
N LYS A 884 -25.70 21.43 14.38
CA LYS A 884 -26.37 20.12 14.43
C LYS A 884 -25.44 19.05 15.01
N MET A 885 -24.19 19.02 14.56
CA MET A 885 -23.22 18.04 15.03
C MET A 885 -22.81 18.28 16.48
N ILE A 886 -22.51 19.53 16.87
CA ILE A 886 -22.23 19.87 18.27
C ILE A 886 -23.43 19.54 19.17
N THR A 887 -24.66 19.79 18.69
CA THR A 887 -25.89 19.40 19.40
C THR A 887 -26.01 17.88 19.54
N ALA A 888 -25.74 17.13 18.47
CA ALA A 888 -25.76 15.67 18.49
C ALA A 888 -24.71 15.10 19.44
N MET A 889 -23.52 15.71 19.51
CA MET A 889 -22.46 15.35 20.45
C MET A 889 -22.82 15.68 21.91
N TYR A 890 -23.50 16.80 22.18
CA TYR A 890 -23.95 17.14 23.54
C TYR A 890 -25.03 16.18 24.02
N GLN A 891 -25.96 15.81 23.12
CA GLN A 891 -26.98 14.81 23.36
C GLN A 891 -26.37 13.42 23.59
N LEU A 892 -25.40 13.01 22.75
CA LEU A 892 -24.66 11.75 22.89
C LEU A 892 -23.98 11.64 24.26
N ASN A 893 -23.38 12.72 24.75
CA ASN A 893 -22.66 12.76 26.03
C ASN A 893 -23.55 13.05 27.26
N GLY A 894 -24.87 13.20 27.09
CA GLY A 894 -25.79 13.48 28.20
C GLY A 894 -25.61 14.87 28.83
N VAL A 895 -24.96 15.80 28.12
CA VAL A 895 -24.70 17.17 28.58
C VAL A 895 -25.92 18.03 28.24
N ALA A 896 -26.63 18.53 29.27
CA ALA A 896 -27.73 19.47 29.08
C ALA A 896 -27.20 20.82 28.53
N ASP A 897 -27.93 21.42 27.59
CA ASP A 897 -27.61 22.75 27.06
C ASP A 897 -27.57 23.77 28.21
N GLN A 898 -26.38 24.19 28.61
CA GLN A 898 -26.19 25.06 29.79
C GLN A 898 -26.53 26.53 29.51
N GLY A 899 -26.88 26.87 28.26
CA GLY A 899 -27.20 28.23 27.85
C GLY A 899 -26.01 29.21 27.91
N GLY A 900 -26.16 30.39 27.30
CA GLY A 900 -25.11 31.41 27.27
C GLY A 900 -23.93 31.08 26.35
N ASN A 901 -22.69 31.30 26.81
CA ASN A 901 -21.47 31.13 26.01
C ASN A 901 -21.12 29.68 25.64
N ASN A 902 -21.78 28.68 26.25
CA ASN A 902 -21.54 27.27 25.98
C ASN A 902 -22.68 26.57 25.20
N SER A 903 -23.62 27.34 24.62
CA SER A 903 -24.65 26.72 23.76
C SER A 903 -24.03 26.20 22.44
N PRO A 904 -24.56 25.11 21.84
CA PRO A 904 -24.07 24.59 20.56
C PRO A 904 -24.01 25.65 19.45
N LYS A 905 -24.98 26.57 19.45
CA LYS A 905 -25.07 27.65 18.47
C LYS A 905 -24.00 28.72 18.68
N THR A 906 -23.69 29.03 19.94
CA THR A 906 -22.61 29.99 20.28
C THR A 906 -21.26 29.39 19.92
N ARG A 907 -21.03 28.11 20.27
CA ARG A 907 -19.80 27.39 19.91
C ARG A 907 -19.60 27.27 18.41
N ALA A 908 -20.66 26.96 17.68
CA ALA A 908 -20.60 26.95 16.23
C ALA A 908 -20.25 28.33 15.64
N ALA A 909 -20.82 29.41 16.18
CA ALA A 909 -20.48 30.76 15.75
C ALA A 909 -19.00 31.12 15.97
N GLU A 910 -18.47 30.77 17.15
CA GLU A 910 -17.08 31.03 17.52
C GLU A 910 -16.10 30.25 16.64
N ILE A 911 -16.39 28.97 16.39
CA ILE A 911 -15.55 28.11 15.57
C ILE A 911 -15.56 28.55 14.11
N THR A 912 -16.74 28.82 13.54
CA THR A 912 -16.83 29.34 12.18
C THR A 912 -16.08 30.66 12.06
N ALA A 913 -16.25 31.60 13.00
CA ALA A 913 -15.54 32.88 12.94
C ALA A 913 -14.01 32.78 13.10
N SER A 914 -13.51 31.70 13.70
CA SER A 914 -12.07 31.50 13.90
C SER A 914 -11.41 30.78 12.73
N LEU A 915 -12.12 29.85 12.09
CA LEU A 915 -11.61 29.02 11.00
C LEU A 915 -11.87 29.62 9.61
N ASP A 916 -12.90 30.45 9.47
CA ASP A 916 -13.29 31.11 8.22
C ASP A 916 -12.30 32.24 7.87
N VAL A 917 -11.27 31.89 7.10
CA VAL A 917 -10.26 32.84 6.63
C VAL A 917 -10.78 33.66 5.45
N SER A 918 -11.67 33.08 4.65
CA SER A 918 -12.27 33.72 3.47
C SER A 918 -13.33 34.78 3.81
N GLY A 919 -13.96 34.68 4.98
CA GLY A 919 -15.02 35.57 5.46
C GLY A 919 -16.40 35.28 4.88
N ASP A 920 -16.61 34.10 4.28
CA ASP A 920 -17.85 33.72 3.60
C ASP A 920 -18.91 33.08 4.52
N ARG A 921 -18.58 32.96 5.82
CA ARG A 921 -19.37 32.34 6.90
C ARG A 921 -19.60 30.85 6.75
N LYS A 922 -18.80 30.19 5.94
CA LYS A 922 -18.75 28.74 5.79
C LYS A 922 -17.30 28.27 5.95
N LEU A 923 -17.12 26.97 6.14
CA LEU A 923 -15.78 26.38 6.27
C LEU A 923 -15.56 25.46 5.09
N SER A 924 -14.63 25.81 4.20
CA SER A 924 -14.13 24.85 3.21
C SER A 924 -13.30 23.77 3.89
N LYS A 925 -13.12 22.62 3.23
CA LYS A 925 -12.28 21.53 3.72
C LYS A 925 -10.85 21.99 4.05
N GLN A 926 -10.30 22.90 3.24
CA GLN A 926 -8.98 23.49 3.50
C GLN A 926 -8.97 24.42 4.71
N GLU A 927 -9.96 25.27 4.89
CA GLU A 927 -10.07 26.16 6.07
C GLU A 927 -10.30 25.37 7.35
N PHE A 928 -11.15 24.34 7.29
CA PHE A 928 -11.39 23.42 8.39
C PHE A 928 -10.11 22.68 8.79
N ILE A 929 -9.40 22.08 7.82
CA ILE A 929 -8.15 21.35 8.08
C ILE A 929 -7.04 22.30 8.57
N ALA A 930 -6.80 23.40 7.85
CA ALA A 930 -5.73 24.34 8.18
C ALA A 930 -5.99 25.05 9.52
N GLY A 931 -7.23 25.46 9.77
CA GLY A 931 -7.60 26.11 11.01
C GLY A 931 -7.59 25.15 12.20
N CYS A 932 -8.03 23.90 12.04
CA CYS A 932 -7.83 22.86 13.07
C CYS A 932 -6.33 22.56 13.28
N LYS A 933 -5.49 22.56 12.25
CA LYS A 933 -4.04 22.38 12.43
C LYS A 933 -3.39 23.53 13.21
N ASN A 934 -3.86 24.76 12.99
CA ASN A 934 -3.29 25.97 13.57
C ASN A 934 -3.83 26.32 14.96
N ASP A 935 -5.02 25.83 15.32
CA ASP A 935 -5.63 26.03 16.63
C ASP A 935 -5.90 24.68 17.33
N PRO A 936 -4.99 24.26 18.23
CA PRO A 936 -5.13 23.00 18.99
C PRO A 936 -6.40 22.91 19.83
N TYR A 937 -6.99 24.04 20.24
CA TYR A 937 -8.23 24.05 21.02
C TYR A 937 -9.44 23.76 20.12
N ILE A 938 -9.47 24.32 18.91
CA ILE A 938 -10.53 24.05 17.93
C ILE A 938 -10.42 22.63 17.37
N ARG A 939 -9.20 22.16 17.10
CA ARG A 939 -8.94 20.74 16.75
C ARG A 939 -9.50 19.80 17.79
N GLN A 940 -9.23 20.09 19.06
CA GLN A 940 -9.69 19.26 20.18
C GLN A 940 -11.23 19.26 20.35
N ILE A 941 -11.93 20.26 19.80
CA ILE A 941 -13.39 20.36 19.83
C ILE A 941 -14.04 19.68 18.61
N LEU A 942 -13.45 19.84 17.42
CA LEU A 942 -14.03 19.37 16.15
C LEU A 942 -13.53 18.00 15.70
N ALA A 943 -12.31 17.65 16.06
CA ALA A 943 -11.66 16.41 15.68
C ALA A 943 -10.71 15.98 16.81
N PRO A 944 -11.26 15.54 17.96
CA PRO A 944 -10.51 15.33 19.21
C PRO A 944 -9.33 14.37 19.08
N ASP A 945 -9.39 13.48 18.07
CA ASP A 945 -8.46 12.39 17.79
C ASP A 945 -7.63 12.59 16.52
N ALA A 946 -7.81 13.72 15.81
CA ALA A 946 -7.08 14.07 14.58
C ALA A 946 -5.74 14.72 14.88
#